data_AF-A0A938YBE4-F1
#
_entry.id   AF-A0A938YBE4-F1
#
_cell.length_a   1.000
_cell.length_b   1.000
_cell.length_c   1.000
_cell.angle_alpha   90.00
_cell.angle_beta   90.00
_cell.angle_gamma   90.00
#
_symmetry.space_group_name_H-M   'P 1'
#
loop_
_entity.id
_entity.type
_entity.pdbx_description
1 polymer ?
#
loop_
_entity_poly.entity_id
_entity_poly.type
_entity_poly.pdbx_seq_one_letter_code
_entity_poly.pdbx_strand_id
1 'polypeptide(L)'
;MTAQVHDTQAWLAAHADELAGALADLTRAADRVADWARQLDAVYARHGRVLVAGNGGSAAEAQHLTSELVGRFLDERRPLSAICLSAETSALTAIVNDYGATEMFARQVQAHGRPGDVLILLSTSGRSPNVLEAARRARQLGLRIWALTGPGPNPLAELCDEALPIAATSTAGIQTGHLVVIHALCAALDAHLTGTAAPEPEAHVRQPVPTAPAGTAVAEPVPADDRPGPSVVVIGDVVLDRDVHGRTTRISPDAPVPVVDVQQTRVSPGGAGLTALQVAAAGAATTLIAPLADDADGRALVEQLTAAGVRVVALPHQGGTRSKTRIRSAGQSLVRVDTGGPGTPGDVSEALAREVAAALAGAATVLVSDYGAGTTTHPVIRDLLTRAASRGRMVWDPHPRSGPPVPGCLLVTPNAAEARGLLGEAGTDTAARQLPADVLADRLVQKLGVRGVSVTAGARGAFLAAVGSAARYLPAPAASGGDPCGAGDQFAASAAVALARGALPSEAVQRAVHDASAWVAAGGAEAFRVRSATGPAASGSTEVPVVAVGSGDSDVHRLLAGIHARGGTLVATGGCFDIVHPGHVATLQAARRLGDALVVVINSDESVRRLKGPTRPVVPEQDRARVLSAFDCVDAVVIFDEDDPRAVLDWIRPQVWVKGGDYGGTPLPETDVVERHGGRVVLLPYLDGRSTTAILARSAAGSGAGSGGSDGFGDGASA
;
A
#
# COMPACT_ATOMS: atom_id res chain seq x y z
N MET A 1 -6.10 -37.91 -30.45
CA MET A 1 -7.37 -37.28 -30.05
C MET A 1 -7.49 -35.97 -30.80
N THR A 2 -8.35 -35.94 -31.81
CA THR A 2 -8.62 -34.78 -32.66
C THR A 2 -9.31 -33.69 -31.84
N ALA A 3 -8.71 -32.50 -31.80
CA ALA A 3 -9.34 -31.31 -31.23
C ALA A 3 -10.53 -30.91 -32.11
N GLN A 4 -11.74 -31.01 -31.58
CA GLN A 4 -12.91 -30.40 -32.19
C GLN A 4 -12.73 -28.89 -32.16
N VAL A 5 -12.62 -28.27 -33.34
CA VAL A 5 -12.77 -26.83 -33.49
C VAL A 5 -14.25 -26.53 -33.17
N HIS A 6 -14.51 -25.94 -32.01
CA HIS A 6 -15.85 -25.46 -31.68
C HIS A 6 -16.20 -24.29 -32.62
N ASP A 7 -17.21 -24.49 -33.47
CA ASP A 7 -17.85 -23.38 -34.17
C ASP A 7 -18.46 -22.44 -33.13
N THR A 8 -17.84 -21.26 -32.99
CA THR A 8 -18.24 -20.26 -32.01
C THR A 8 -19.68 -19.78 -32.23
N GLN A 9 -20.15 -19.73 -33.49
CA GLN A 9 -21.51 -19.33 -33.79
C GLN A 9 -22.52 -20.38 -33.32
N ALA A 10 -22.24 -21.67 -33.58
CA ALA A 10 -23.07 -22.76 -33.10
C ALA A 10 -23.09 -22.84 -31.56
N TRP A 11 -21.95 -22.60 -30.90
CA TRP A 11 -21.88 -22.57 -29.44
C TRP A 11 -22.71 -21.41 -28.86
N LEU A 12 -22.59 -20.20 -29.45
CA LEU A 12 -23.37 -19.03 -29.02
C LEU A 12 -24.87 -19.23 -29.19
N ALA A 13 -25.31 -19.81 -30.32
CA ALA A 13 -26.72 -20.11 -30.54
C ALA A 13 -27.26 -21.11 -29.50
N ALA A 14 -26.53 -22.21 -29.27
CA ALA A 14 -26.91 -23.21 -28.27
C ALA A 14 -26.95 -22.63 -26.84
N HIS A 15 -25.98 -21.78 -26.51
CA HIS A 15 -25.94 -21.13 -25.20
C HIS A 15 -27.06 -20.09 -25.01
N ALA A 16 -27.40 -19.33 -26.07
CA ALA A 16 -28.51 -18.39 -26.04
C ALA A 16 -29.86 -19.10 -25.85
N ASP A 17 -30.07 -20.23 -26.53
CA ASP A 17 -31.29 -21.05 -26.37
C ASP A 17 -31.40 -21.62 -24.94
N GLU A 18 -30.30 -22.12 -24.38
CA GLU A 18 -30.24 -22.60 -22.99
C GLU A 18 -30.59 -21.47 -21.99
N LEU A 19 -29.99 -20.30 -22.16
CA LEU A 19 -30.25 -19.14 -21.30
C LEU A 19 -31.69 -18.65 -21.42
N ALA A 20 -32.27 -18.64 -22.63
CA ALA A 20 -33.66 -18.25 -22.83
C ALA A 20 -34.62 -19.15 -22.04
N GLY A 21 -34.38 -20.48 -22.05
CA GLY A 21 -35.14 -21.44 -21.24
C GLY A 21 -34.98 -21.18 -19.73
N ALA A 22 -33.74 -21.04 -19.26
CA ALA A 22 -33.45 -20.80 -17.84
C ALA A 22 -34.07 -19.48 -17.33
N LEU A 23 -34.07 -18.41 -18.14
CA LEU A 23 -34.66 -17.12 -17.80
C LEU A 23 -36.20 -17.17 -17.74
N ALA A 24 -36.84 -17.95 -18.61
CA ALA A 24 -38.28 -18.18 -18.54
C ALA A 24 -38.68 -18.87 -17.22
N ASP A 25 -37.88 -19.84 -16.79
CA ASP A 25 -38.08 -20.55 -15.52
C ASP A 25 -37.84 -19.65 -14.32
N LEU A 26 -36.79 -18.82 -14.36
CA LEU A 26 -36.51 -17.81 -13.34
C LEU A 26 -37.63 -16.78 -13.21
N THR A 27 -38.22 -16.35 -14.32
CA THR A 27 -39.36 -15.43 -14.30
C THR A 27 -40.55 -16.04 -13.55
N ARG A 28 -40.77 -17.34 -13.70
CA ARG A 28 -41.81 -18.08 -12.94
C ARG A 28 -41.47 -18.25 -11.46
N ALA A 29 -40.20 -18.10 -11.09
CA ALA A 29 -39.72 -18.14 -9.71
C ALA A 29 -39.53 -16.75 -9.08
N ALA A 30 -39.97 -15.67 -9.74
CA ALA A 30 -39.80 -14.30 -9.28
C ALA A 30 -40.38 -14.06 -7.88
N ASP A 31 -41.51 -14.69 -7.54
CA ASP A 31 -42.12 -14.59 -6.22
C ASP A 31 -41.17 -15.06 -5.11
N ARG A 32 -40.37 -16.11 -5.36
CA ARG A 32 -39.38 -16.58 -4.37
C ARG A 32 -38.29 -15.54 -4.12
N VAL A 33 -37.82 -14.87 -5.17
CA VAL A 33 -36.81 -13.80 -5.04
C VAL A 33 -37.39 -12.60 -4.28
N ALA A 34 -38.65 -12.24 -4.56
CA ALA A 34 -39.36 -11.20 -3.83
C ALA A 34 -39.57 -11.58 -2.35
N ASP A 35 -39.81 -12.85 -2.06
CA ASP A 35 -39.93 -13.36 -0.69
C ASP A 35 -38.59 -13.29 0.05
N TRP A 36 -37.49 -13.66 -0.59
CA TRP A 36 -36.14 -13.50 -0.02
C TRP A 36 -35.82 -12.04 0.28
N ALA A 37 -36.19 -11.11 -0.60
CA ALA A 37 -36.03 -9.68 -0.36
C ALA A 37 -36.81 -9.22 0.89
N ARG A 38 -38.07 -9.63 1.06
CA ARG A 38 -38.85 -9.34 2.28
C ARG A 38 -38.22 -9.90 3.54
N GLN A 39 -37.70 -11.11 3.45
CA GLN A 39 -37.02 -11.75 4.58
C GLN A 39 -35.72 -11.02 4.93
N LEU A 40 -34.94 -10.56 3.94
CA LEU A 40 -33.72 -9.76 4.17
C LEU A 40 -34.02 -8.41 4.81
N ASP A 41 -35.07 -7.72 4.39
CA ASP A 41 -35.48 -6.47 5.04
C ASP A 41 -35.76 -6.69 6.54
N ALA A 42 -36.48 -7.75 6.90
CA ALA A 42 -36.71 -8.12 8.30
C ALA A 42 -35.43 -8.48 9.07
N VAL A 43 -34.43 -9.08 8.41
CA VAL A 43 -33.11 -9.37 8.99
C VAL A 43 -32.37 -8.06 9.29
N TYR A 44 -32.33 -7.15 8.32
CA TYR A 44 -31.66 -5.86 8.50
C TYR A 44 -32.36 -4.94 9.49
N ALA A 45 -33.70 -4.98 9.57
CA ALA A 45 -34.47 -4.29 10.60
C ALA A 45 -34.11 -4.73 12.03
N ARG A 46 -33.54 -5.92 12.19
CA ARG A 46 -33.04 -6.47 13.46
C ARG A 46 -31.51 -6.40 13.59
N HIS A 47 -30.85 -5.60 12.73
CA HIS A 47 -29.39 -5.48 12.65
C HIS A 47 -28.63 -6.79 12.35
N GLY A 48 -29.32 -7.76 11.74
CA GLY A 48 -28.69 -8.97 11.22
C GLY A 48 -27.84 -8.69 9.98
N ARG A 49 -27.08 -9.70 9.55
CA ARG A 49 -26.20 -9.62 8.38
C ARG A 49 -26.42 -10.79 7.42
N VAL A 50 -25.89 -10.61 6.21
CA VAL A 50 -25.83 -11.66 5.20
C VAL A 50 -24.40 -12.13 5.02
N LEU A 51 -24.18 -13.45 5.05
CA LEU A 51 -22.93 -14.09 4.66
C LEU A 51 -23.14 -14.73 3.28
N VAL A 52 -22.15 -14.62 2.39
CA VAL A 52 -22.27 -15.19 1.02
C VAL A 52 -21.01 -15.98 0.68
N ALA A 53 -21.16 -17.18 0.12
CA ALA A 53 -20.02 -18.03 -0.27
C ALA A 53 -20.29 -18.86 -1.53
N GLY A 54 -19.23 -19.13 -2.28
CA GLY A 54 -19.22 -19.99 -3.47
C GLY A 54 -17.80 -20.27 -3.94
N ASN A 55 -17.63 -21.22 -4.86
CA ASN A 55 -16.31 -21.57 -5.44
C ASN A 55 -16.20 -21.07 -6.89
N GLY A 56 -14.99 -20.68 -7.32
CA GLY A 56 -14.72 -20.30 -8.72
C GLY A 56 -15.58 -19.12 -9.19
N GLY A 57 -16.28 -19.25 -10.32
CA GLY A 57 -17.20 -18.19 -10.78
C GLY A 57 -18.30 -17.84 -9.77
N SER A 58 -18.77 -18.81 -8.98
CA SER A 58 -19.72 -18.54 -7.88
C SER A 58 -19.09 -17.75 -6.72
N ALA A 59 -17.76 -17.75 -6.58
CA ALA A 59 -17.06 -16.87 -5.64
C ALA A 59 -17.07 -15.41 -6.14
N ALA A 60 -16.97 -15.20 -7.45
CA ALA A 60 -17.08 -13.87 -8.06
C ALA A 60 -18.51 -13.32 -7.93
N GLU A 61 -19.52 -14.14 -8.17
CA GLU A 61 -20.93 -13.79 -7.94
C GLU A 61 -21.23 -13.49 -6.45
N ALA A 62 -20.64 -14.26 -5.53
CA ALA A 62 -20.73 -13.98 -4.10
C ALA A 62 -20.14 -12.60 -3.74
N GLN A 63 -18.98 -12.25 -4.30
CA GLN A 63 -18.38 -10.92 -4.14
C GLN A 63 -19.30 -9.84 -4.73
N HIS A 64 -19.81 -10.05 -5.96
CA HIS A 64 -20.71 -9.13 -6.64
C HIS A 64 -21.95 -8.82 -5.80
N LEU A 65 -22.66 -9.85 -5.31
CA LEU A 65 -23.83 -9.65 -4.46
C LEU A 65 -23.49 -8.82 -3.22
N THR A 66 -22.39 -9.13 -2.54
CA THR A 66 -22.02 -8.39 -1.32
C THR A 66 -21.62 -6.95 -1.61
N SER A 67 -20.97 -6.65 -2.74
CA SER A 67 -20.64 -5.27 -3.12
C SER A 67 -21.89 -4.45 -3.42
N GLU A 68 -22.89 -5.03 -4.10
CA GLU A 68 -24.16 -4.37 -4.37
C GLU A 68 -24.95 -4.10 -3.09
N LEU A 69 -24.91 -5.03 -2.11
CA LEU A 69 -25.56 -4.86 -0.81
C LEU A 69 -24.89 -3.78 0.07
N VAL A 70 -23.55 -3.76 0.13
CA VAL A 70 -22.79 -2.80 0.94
C VAL A 70 -22.78 -1.41 0.31
N GLY A 71 -22.66 -1.34 -1.02
CA GLY A 71 -22.75 -0.11 -1.79
C GLY A 71 -24.20 0.22 -2.16
N ARG A 72 -24.39 0.61 -3.42
CA ARG A 72 -25.69 0.86 -4.05
C ARG A 72 -25.85 -0.04 -5.27
N PHE A 73 -27.07 -0.44 -5.59
CA PHE A 73 -27.37 -1.19 -6.81
C PHE A 73 -27.79 -0.23 -7.94
N LEU A 74 -29.08 0.12 -8.02
CA LEU A 74 -29.57 1.11 -9.00
C LEU A 74 -29.76 2.48 -8.33
N ASP A 75 -30.54 2.50 -7.26
CA ASP A 75 -30.87 3.70 -6.49
C ASP A 75 -29.99 3.83 -5.24
N GLU A 76 -29.85 5.05 -4.75
CA GLU A 76 -29.14 5.31 -3.50
C GLU A 76 -29.95 4.77 -2.30
N ARG A 77 -29.30 4.02 -1.41
CA ARG A 77 -29.91 3.51 -0.18
C ARG A 77 -28.91 3.41 0.95
N ARG A 78 -29.41 3.14 2.16
CA ARG A 78 -28.54 2.84 3.31
C ARG A 78 -27.65 1.61 2.99
N PRO A 79 -26.38 1.60 3.45
CA PRO A 79 -25.52 0.43 3.31
C PRO A 79 -26.07 -0.74 4.12
N LEU A 80 -25.97 -1.96 3.59
CA LEU A 80 -26.46 -3.17 4.24
C LEU A 80 -25.29 -4.08 4.62
N SER A 81 -25.36 -4.71 5.80
CA SER A 81 -24.28 -5.54 6.32
C SER A 81 -24.20 -6.88 5.60
N ALA A 82 -23.25 -7.02 4.67
CA ALA A 82 -22.98 -8.27 3.97
C ALA A 82 -21.48 -8.62 3.96
N ILE A 83 -21.13 -9.91 4.07
CA ILE A 83 -19.74 -10.40 4.09
C ILE A 83 -19.58 -11.53 3.07
N CYS A 84 -18.64 -11.36 2.14
CA CYS A 84 -18.24 -12.42 1.22
C CYS A 84 -17.15 -13.29 1.85
N LEU A 85 -17.46 -14.57 2.10
CA LEU A 85 -16.52 -15.51 2.71
C LEU A 85 -15.40 -15.94 1.76
N SER A 86 -15.48 -15.56 0.48
CA SER A 86 -14.43 -15.82 -0.52
C SER A 86 -13.58 -14.60 -0.87
N ALA A 87 -13.80 -13.43 -0.23
CA ALA A 87 -13.07 -12.20 -0.55
C ALA A 87 -11.74 -12.06 0.19
N GLU A 88 -11.64 -12.52 1.44
CA GLU A 88 -10.43 -12.40 2.24
C GLU A 88 -9.49 -13.58 1.96
N THR A 89 -8.50 -13.33 1.09
CA THR A 89 -7.59 -14.37 0.60
C THR A 89 -6.63 -14.87 1.68
N SER A 90 -6.33 -14.07 2.71
CA SER A 90 -5.47 -14.47 3.82
C SER A 90 -6.14 -15.50 4.73
N ALA A 91 -7.39 -15.28 5.12
CA ALA A 91 -8.25 -16.13 5.89
C ALA A 91 -8.56 -17.40 5.10
N LEU A 92 -8.94 -17.27 3.82
CA LEU A 92 -9.14 -18.45 2.97
C LEU A 92 -7.92 -19.35 2.93
N THR A 93 -6.75 -18.79 2.62
CA THR A 93 -5.52 -19.58 2.51
C THR A 93 -5.07 -20.15 3.85
N ALA A 94 -5.20 -19.39 4.95
CA ALA A 94 -4.89 -19.88 6.29
C ALA A 94 -5.83 -21.03 6.73
N ILE A 95 -7.13 -20.88 6.49
CA ILE A 95 -8.13 -21.88 6.87
C ILE A 95 -7.95 -23.16 6.07
N VAL A 96 -7.74 -23.04 4.75
CA VAL A 96 -7.49 -24.20 3.89
C VAL A 96 -6.19 -24.90 4.28
N ASN A 97 -5.14 -24.15 4.63
CA ASN A 97 -3.86 -24.70 5.07
C ASN A 97 -3.98 -25.44 6.42
N ASP A 98 -4.65 -24.84 7.39
CA ASP A 98 -4.64 -25.32 8.77
C ASP A 98 -5.75 -26.35 9.07
N TYR A 99 -6.88 -26.27 8.35
CA TYR A 99 -8.09 -27.07 8.61
C TYR A 99 -8.61 -27.83 7.38
N GLY A 100 -7.95 -27.67 6.23
CA GLY A 100 -8.33 -28.31 4.97
C GLY A 100 -9.41 -27.55 4.19
N ALA A 101 -9.52 -27.87 2.90
CA ALA A 101 -10.42 -27.19 1.97
C ALA A 101 -11.90 -27.25 2.38
N THR A 102 -12.33 -28.30 3.09
CA THR A 102 -13.71 -28.45 3.56
C THR A 102 -14.10 -27.40 4.60
N GLU A 103 -13.19 -26.95 5.46
CA GLU A 103 -13.46 -25.95 6.51
C GLU A 103 -13.40 -24.50 6.00
N MET A 104 -12.98 -24.30 4.74
CA MET A 104 -12.75 -23.01 4.09
C MET A 104 -13.83 -21.96 4.39
N PHE A 105 -15.11 -22.33 4.26
CA PHE A 105 -16.23 -21.44 4.54
C PHE A 105 -16.85 -21.69 5.92
N ALA A 106 -16.94 -22.95 6.36
CA ALA A 106 -17.56 -23.31 7.62
C ALA A 106 -16.94 -22.60 8.82
N ARG A 107 -15.61 -22.51 8.87
CA ARG A 107 -14.92 -21.81 9.96
C ARG A 107 -15.23 -20.31 9.99
N GLN A 108 -15.40 -19.70 8.82
CA GLN A 108 -15.79 -18.29 8.72
C GLN A 108 -17.25 -18.08 9.09
N VAL A 109 -18.15 -18.99 8.70
CA VAL A 109 -19.54 -19.00 9.18
C VAL A 109 -19.58 -19.05 10.70
N GLN A 110 -18.74 -19.89 11.32
CA GLN A 110 -18.64 -19.96 12.78
C GLN A 110 -18.13 -18.67 13.43
N ALA A 111 -17.14 -18.02 12.81
CA ALA A 111 -16.60 -16.77 13.33
C ALA A 111 -17.62 -15.62 13.24
N HIS A 112 -18.27 -15.48 12.08
CA HIS A 112 -19.03 -14.29 11.73
C HIS A 112 -20.55 -14.42 11.93
N GLY A 113 -21.10 -15.62 11.81
CA GLY A 113 -22.55 -15.85 11.87
C GLY A 113 -23.11 -15.75 13.28
N ARG A 114 -24.30 -15.16 13.41
CA ARG A 114 -25.09 -15.12 14.64
C ARG A 114 -26.51 -15.68 14.37
N PRO A 115 -27.22 -16.18 15.39
CA PRO A 115 -28.59 -16.64 15.22
C PRO A 115 -29.48 -15.56 14.59
N GLY A 116 -30.24 -15.92 13.55
CA GLY A 116 -31.08 -14.99 12.79
C GLY A 116 -30.41 -14.28 11.61
N ASP A 117 -29.09 -14.41 11.43
CA ASP A 117 -28.41 -14.01 10.20
C ASP A 117 -28.78 -14.96 9.03
N VAL A 118 -28.49 -14.52 7.81
CA VAL A 118 -28.71 -15.31 6.58
C VAL A 118 -27.37 -15.72 5.96
N LEU A 119 -27.24 -16.99 5.58
CA LEU A 119 -26.16 -17.50 4.74
C LEU A 119 -26.69 -17.83 3.34
N ILE A 120 -26.12 -17.23 2.30
CA ILE A 120 -26.43 -17.50 0.90
C ILE A 120 -25.27 -18.28 0.26
N LEU A 121 -25.55 -19.47 -0.26
CA LEU A 121 -24.55 -20.37 -0.84
C LEU A 121 -24.76 -20.54 -2.34
N LEU A 122 -23.71 -20.31 -3.12
CA LEU A 122 -23.73 -20.44 -4.58
C LEU A 122 -22.92 -21.66 -5.01
N SER A 123 -23.55 -22.59 -5.72
CA SER A 123 -22.85 -23.77 -6.25
C SER A 123 -23.54 -24.35 -7.48
N THR A 124 -22.86 -24.32 -8.63
CA THR A 124 -23.42 -24.87 -9.87
C THR A 124 -23.71 -26.38 -9.79
N SER A 125 -22.93 -27.15 -9.03
CA SER A 125 -23.14 -28.59 -8.83
C SER A 125 -24.02 -28.92 -7.62
N GLY A 126 -24.12 -28.01 -6.64
CA GLY A 126 -24.76 -28.27 -5.35
C GLY A 126 -24.07 -29.37 -4.51
N ARG A 127 -22.83 -29.75 -4.83
CA ARG A 127 -22.12 -30.91 -4.24
C ARG A 127 -20.76 -30.57 -3.61
N SER A 128 -20.36 -29.30 -3.62
CA SER A 128 -19.02 -28.89 -3.14
C SER A 128 -18.90 -29.14 -1.63
N PRO A 129 -17.94 -29.97 -1.15
CA PRO A 129 -17.86 -30.34 0.27
C PRO A 129 -17.73 -29.15 1.22
N ASN A 130 -16.98 -28.12 0.82
CA ASN A 130 -16.76 -26.92 1.62
C ASN A 130 -18.01 -26.03 1.75
N VAL A 131 -18.85 -25.99 0.71
CA VAL A 131 -20.14 -25.30 0.72
C VAL A 131 -21.16 -26.08 1.55
N LEU A 132 -21.18 -27.42 1.43
CA LEU A 132 -22.05 -28.26 2.26
C LEU A 132 -21.70 -28.15 3.75
N GLU A 133 -20.41 -28.10 4.09
CA GLU A 133 -19.98 -27.93 5.47
C GLU A 133 -20.32 -26.54 6.04
N ALA A 134 -20.26 -25.50 5.20
CA ALA A 134 -20.75 -24.17 5.57
C ALA A 134 -22.24 -24.18 5.93
N ALA A 135 -23.07 -24.87 5.14
CA ALA A 135 -24.50 -25.02 5.43
C ALA A 135 -24.73 -25.75 6.76
N ARG A 136 -24.01 -26.85 7.02
CA ARG A 136 -24.12 -27.58 8.29
C ARG A 136 -23.74 -26.71 9.48
N ARG A 137 -22.64 -25.94 9.39
CA ARG A 137 -22.20 -25.02 10.45
C ARG A 137 -23.20 -23.90 10.68
N ALA A 138 -23.78 -23.34 9.62
CA ALA A 138 -24.82 -22.31 9.71
C ALA A 138 -26.06 -22.82 10.45
N ARG A 139 -26.52 -24.04 10.14
CA ARG A 139 -27.67 -24.65 10.82
C ARG A 139 -27.44 -24.83 12.31
N GLN A 140 -26.24 -25.26 12.70
CA GLN A 140 -25.85 -25.40 14.11
C GLN A 140 -25.89 -24.06 14.87
N LEU A 141 -25.64 -22.96 14.18
CA LEU A 141 -25.61 -21.60 14.74
C LEU A 141 -26.97 -20.87 14.64
N GLY A 142 -27.99 -21.51 14.07
CA GLY A 142 -29.32 -20.91 13.92
C GLY A 142 -29.39 -19.82 12.84
N LEU A 143 -28.53 -19.89 11.82
CA LEU A 143 -28.66 -19.05 10.62
C LEU A 143 -29.71 -19.63 9.68
N ARG A 144 -30.41 -18.76 8.96
CA ARG A 144 -31.23 -19.16 7.81
C ARG A 144 -30.34 -19.38 6.60
N ILE A 145 -30.56 -20.44 5.85
CA ILE A 145 -29.68 -20.88 4.77
C ILE A 145 -30.43 -20.88 3.45
N TRP A 146 -29.94 -20.10 2.49
CA TRP A 146 -30.42 -20.08 1.11
C TRP A 146 -29.36 -20.58 0.16
N ALA A 147 -29.78 -21.17 -0.95
CA ALA A 147 -28.86 -21.63 -1.98
C ALA A 147 -29.30 -21.24 -3.40
N LEU A 148 -28.32 -20.82 -4.21
CA LEU A 148 -28.43 -20.78 -5.66
C LEU A 148 -27.67 -21.98 -6.22
N THR A 149 -28.36 -22.89 -6.92
CA THR A 149 -27.75 -24.13 -7.42
C THR A 149 -27.97 -24.34 -8.91
N GLY A 150 -27.30 -25.33 -9.50
CA GLY A 150 -27.78 -25.95 -10.73
C GLY A 150 -29.02 -26.83 -10.48
N PRO A 151 -29.46 -27.61 -11.49
CA PRO A 151 -30.63 -28.47 -11.40
C PRO A 151 -30.55 -29.47 -10.23
N GLY A 152 -31.70 -29.76 -9.61
CA GLY A 152 -31.85 -30.77 -8.57
C GLY A 152 -32.13 -32.18 -9.12
N PRO A 153 -32.10 -33.22 -8.27
CA PRO A 153 -31.78 -33.16 -6.84
C PRO A 153 -30.28 -33.02 -6.57
N ASN A 154 -29.93 -32.22 -5.55
CA ASN A 154 -28.55 -32.05 -5.09
C ASN A 154 -28.50 -31.82 -3.57
N PRO A 155 -27.41 -32.24 -2.90
CA PRO A 155 -27.36 -32.25 -1.43
C PRO A 155 -27.36 -30.85 -0.81
N LEU A 156 -26.88 -29.82 -1.52
CA LEU A 156 -26.95 -28.46 -1.02
C LEU A 156 -28.39 -27.96 -0.93
N ALA A 157 -29.20 -28.22 -1.97
CA ALA A 157 -30.61 -27.83 -1.97
C ALA A 157 -31.42 -28.53 -0.85
N GLU A 158 -31.08 -29.77 -0.51
CA GLU A 158 -31.68 -30.51 0.60
C GLU A 158 -31.20 -30.00 1.98
N LEU A 159 -29.96 -29.50 2.05
CA LEU A 159 -29.38 -28.94 3.27
C LEU A 159 -29.81 -27.50 3.53
N CYS A 160 -30.29 -26.73 2.55
CA CYS A 160 -30.72 -25.35 2.76
C CYS A 160 -32.21 -25.27 3.15
N ASP A 161 -32.60 -24.18 3.81
CA ASP A 161 -34.01 -23.95 4.15
C ASP A 161 -34.81 -23.61 2.88
N GLU A 162 -34.18 -22.89 1.95
CA GLU A 162 -34.69 -22.68 0.60
C GLU A 162 -33.55 -22.76 -0.43
N ALA A 163 -33.87 -23.25 -1.62
CA ALA A 163 -32.93 -23.26 -2.75
C ALA A 163 -33.62 -22.86 -4.04
N LEU A 164 -32.91 -22.12 -4.90
CA LEU A 164 -33.35 -21.73 -6.22
C LEU A 164 -32.45 -22.41 -7.28
N PRO A 165 -32.88 -23.52 -7.88
CA PRO A 165 -32.13 -24.20 -8.93
C PRO A 165 -32.30 -23.48 -10.27
N ILE A 166 -31.19 -23.25 -10.99
CA ILE A 166 -31.21 -22.74 -12.37
C ILE A 166 -31.36 -23.91 -13.33
N ALA A 167 -32.39 -23.87 -14.17
CA ALA A 167 -32.68 -24.89 -15.19
C ALA A 167 -31.77 -24.76 -16.42
N ALA A 168 -30.46 -24.86 -16.20
CA ALA A 168 -29.43 -24.93 -17.23
C ALA A 168 -28.54 -26.15 -17.01
N THR A 169 -28.00 -26.68 -18.10
CA THR A 169 -27.12 -27.86 -18.12
C THR A 169 -25.64 -27.52 -18.09
N SER A 170 -25.27 -26.34 -18.61
CA SER A 170 -23.90 -25.86 -18.61
C SER A 170 -23.58 -25.03 -17.35
N THR A 171 -22.33 -25.14 -16.86
CA THR A 171 -21.85 -24.32 -15.74
C THR A 171 -21.97 -22.83 -16.03
N ALA A 172 -21.69 -22.41 -17.27
CA ALA A 172 -21.81 -21.03 -17.71
C ALA A 172 -23.26 -20.54 -17.69
N GLY A 173 -24.21 -21.38 -18.11
CA GLY A 173 -25.64 -21.06 -18.07
C GLY A 173 -26.15 -20.92 -16.64
N ILE A 174 -25.72 -21.82 -15.75
CA ILE A 174 -26.08 -21.76 -14.34
C ILE A 174 -25.53 -20.50 -13.67
N GLN A 175 -24.26 -20.16 -13.90
CA GLN A 175 -23.62 -18.93 -13.39
C GLN A 175 -24.31 -17.66 -13.90
N THR A 176 -24.61 -17.61 -15.20
CA THR A 176 -25.39 -16.49 -15.77
C THR A 176 -26.75 -16.36 -15.09
N GLY A 177 -27.44 -17.47 -14.81
CA GLY A 177 -28.67 -17.47 -14.03
C GLY A 177 -28.49 -16.99 -12.58
N HIS A 178 -27.41 -17.40 -11.90
CA HIS A 178 -27.08 -16.92 -10.55
C HIS A 178 -26.90 -15.41 -10.51
N LEU A 179 -26.19 -14.83 -11.49
CA LEU A 179 -26.02 -13.38 -11.61
C LEU A 179 -27.35 -12.64 -11.80
N VAL A 180 -28.24 -13.17 -12.65
CA VAL A 180 -29.58 -12.59 -12.87
C VAL A 180 -30.39 -12.59 -11.57
N VAL A 181 -30.32 -13.67 -10.79
CA VAL A 181 -31.01 -13.75 -9.51
C VAL A 181 -30.43 -12.77 -8.49
N ILE A 182 -29.11 -12.58 -8.48
CA ILE A 182 -28.45 -11.57 -7.63
C ILE A 182 -28.99 -10.18 -7.93
N HIS A 183 -29.06 -9.78 -9.20
CA HIS A 183 -29.60 -8.49 -9.61
C HIS A 183 -31.10 -8.36 -9.28
N ALA A 184 -31.88 -9.41 -9.53
CA ALA A 184 -33.31 -9.43 -9.19
C ALA A 184 -33.55 -9.32 -7.67
N LEU A 185 -32.71 -9.95 -6.85
CA LEU A 185 -32.77 -9.86 -5.40
C LEU A 185 -32.46 -8.43 -4.91
N CYS A 186 -31.41 -7.80 -5.45
CA CYS A 186 -31.08 -6.40 -5.15
C CYS A 186 -32.23 -5.47 -5.55
N ALA A 187 -32.78 -5.61 -6.77
CA ALA A 187 -33.90 -4.81 -7.24
C ALA A 187 -35.15 -4.97 -6.35
N ALA A 188 -35.50 -6.21 -5.98
CA ALA A 188 -36.65 -6.50 -5.14
C ALA A 188 -36.48 -5.97 -3.70
N LEU A 189 -35.25 -6.01 -3.18
CA LEU A 189 -34.90 -5.47 -1.86
C LEU A 189 -34.98 -3.94 -1.85
N ASP A 190 -34.46 -3.27 -2.89
CA ASP A 190 -34.53 -1.82 -3.03
C ASP A 190 -35.99 -1.35 -3.08
N ALA A 191 -36.86 -2.05 -3.80
CA ALA A 191 -38.29 -1.78 -3.84
C ALA A 191 -38.98 -1.91 -2.46
N HIS A 192 -38.50 -2.81 -1.59
CA HIS A 192 -39.04 -2.98 -0.24
C HIS A 192 -38.53 -1.93 0.74
N LEU A 193 -37.25 -1.59 0.65
CA LEU A 193 -36.64 -0.56 1.49
C LEU A 193 -37.16 0.85 1.18
N THR A 194 -37.57 1.10 -0.07
CA THR A 194 -38.21 2.37 -0.48
C THR A 194 -39.71 2.41 -0.15
N GLY A 195 -40.36 1.25 0.04
CA GLY A 195 -41.77 1.12 0.39
C GLY A 195 -42.09 1.27 1.89
N THR A 196 -41.08 1.25 2.76
CA THR A 196 -41.22 1.56 4.20
C THR A 196 -40.78 3.00 4.43
N ALA A 197 -41.73 3.92 4.58
CA ALA A 197 -41.45 5.31 4.90
C ALA A 197 -40.47 5.40 6.09
N ALA A 198 -39.29 5.94 5.84
CA ALA A 198 -38.34 6.23 6.90
C ALA A 198 -39.02 7.17 7.90
N PRO A 199 -39.05 6.85 9.21
CA PRO A 199 -39.43 7.85 10.19
C PRO A 199 -38.39 8.97 10.12
N GLU A 200 -38.86 10.21 10.09
CA GLU A 200 -37.99 11.39 10.19
C GLU A 200 -37.05 11.25 11.39
N PRO A 201 -35.80 11.74 11.31
CA PRO A 201 -34.86 11.62 12.41
C PRO A 201 -35.33 12.52 13.57
N GLU A 202 -36.04 11.93 14.53
CA GLU A 202 -36.31 12.57 15.80
C GLU A 202 -34.99 12.89 16.51
N ALA A 203 -34.85 14.15 16.92
CA ALA A 203 -33.73 14.63 17.71
C ALA A 203 -33.68 13.90 19.06
N HIS A 204 -32.89 12.82 19.15
CA HIS A 204 -32.66 12.12 20.40
C HIS A 204 -31.67 12.90 21.28
N VAL A 205 -32.26 13.63 22.23
CA VAL A 205 -31.64 14.15 23.45
C VAL A 205 -30.93 13.02 24.17
N ARG A 206 -29.59 13.09 24.27
CA ARG A 206 -28.80 12.13 25.06
C ARG A 206 -29.04 12.38 26.55
N GLN A 207 -29.67 11.42 27.23
CA GLN A 207 -29.59 11.31 28.70
C GLN A 207 -28.29 10.57 29.11
N PRO A 208 -27.68 10.91 30.26
CA PRO A 208 -26.49 10.24 30.77
C PRO A 208 -26.84 9.09 31.72
N VAL A 209 -26.16 7.93 31.59
CA VAL A 209 -26.21 6.81 32.56
C VAL A 209 -24.83 6.12 32.58
N PRO A 210 -24.42 5.38 33.63
CA PRO A 210 -23.30 5.69 34.52
C PRO A 210 -22.10 4.74 34.36
N THR A 211 -20.99 5.09 35.01
CA THR A 211 -19.69 4.40 34.98
C THR A 211 -19.59 3.17 35.89
N ALA A 212 -18.87 2.11 35.42
CA ALA A 212 -17.88 1.23 36.11
C ALA A 212 -17.79 -0.19 35.45
N PRO A 213 -16.78 -1.05 35.74
CA PRO A 213 -15.34 -0.90 35.43
C PRO A 213 -14.67 -2.12 34.74
N ALA A 214 -13.52 -1.84 34.10
CA ALA A 214 -12.31 -2.66 33.80
C ALA A 214 -12.40 -4.11 33.27
N GLY A 215 -11.78 -4.35 32.09
CA GLY A 215 -11.40 -5.70 31.62
C GLY A 215 -10.94 -5.82 30.15
N THR A 216 -9.79 -5.24 29.81
CA THR A 216 -8.85 -5.49 28.68
C THR A 216 -9.35 -6.12 27.35
N ALA A 217 -9.40 -5.28 26.30
CA ALA A 217 -9.29 -5.69 24.89
C ALA A 217 -8.44 -4.67 24.09
N VAL A 218 -7.80 -5.17 23.04
CA VAL A 218 -6.78 -4.53 22.20
C VAL A 218 -7.40 -3.56 21.19
N ALA A 219 -6.93 -2.31 21.27
CA ALA A 219 -6.85 -1.21 20.29
C ALA A 219 -7.94 -1.04 19.21
N GLU A 220 -8.94 -0.20 19.54
CA GLU A 220 -9.74 0.62 18.61
C GLU A 220 -8.92 1.75 17.95
N PRO A 221 -9.44 2.40 16.88
CA PRO A 221 -8.86 3.63 16.34
C PRO A 221 -8.79 4.68 17.44
N VAL A 222 -7.63 5.30 17.61
CA VAL A 222 -7.41 6.36 18.60
C VAL A 222 -8.46 7.46 18.38
N PRO A 223 -9.28 7.81 19.39
CA PRO A 223 -10.14 8.99 19.33
C PRO A 223 -9.27 10.22 19.03
N ALA A 224 -9.81 11.22 18.33
CA ALA A 224 -9.10 12.50 18.19
C ALA A 224 -8.62 12.94 19.58
N ASP A 225 -7.31 12.92 19.74
CA ASP A 225 -6.65 13.21 20.98
C ASP A 225 -6.83 14.71 21.22
N ASP A 226 -7.58 15.10 22.25
CA ASP A 226 -7.65 16.49 22.70
C ASP A 226 -6.29 16.96 23.28
N ARG A 227 -5.27 16.09 23.32
CA ARG A 227 -3.88 16.53 23.50
C ARG A 227 -3.40 17.24 22.22
N PRO A 228 -2.78 18.42 22.35
CA PRO A 228 -2.20 19.10 21.19
C PRO A 228 -1.21 18.15 20.50
N GLY A 229 -1.36 18.01 19.18
CA GLY A 229 -0.47 17.20 18.35
C GLY A 229 1.00 17.59 18.52
N PRO A 230 1.95 16.74 18.09
CA PRO A 230 3.38 16.99 18.33
C PRO A 230 3.81 18.33 17.72
N SER A 231 4.68 19.07 18.40
CA SER A 231 5.17 20.37 17.92
C SER A 231 6.19 20.16 16.80
N VAL A 232 5.91 20.71 15.62
CA VAL A 232 6.82 20.66 14.48
C VAL A 232 7.12 22.09 14.01
N VAL A 233 8.41 22.42 13.93
CA VAL A 233 8.86 23.69 13.35
C VAL A 233 9.34 23.44 11.94
N VAL A 234 8.69 24.07 10.96
CA VAL A 234 9.17 24.13 9.58
C VAL A 234 9.96 25.41 9.40
N ILE A 235 11.16 25.34 8.83
CA ILE A 235 11.99 26.51 8.53
C ILE A 235 12.55 26.41 7.12
N GLY A 236 12.39 27.45 6.31
CA GLY A 236 12.78 27.38 4.91
C GLY A 236 12.26 28.51 4.05
N ASP A 237 12.42 28.35 2.74
CA ASP A 237 12.02 29.38 1.79
C ASP A 237 10.57 29.17 1.32
N VAL A 238 9.76 30.21 1.41
CA VAL A 238 8.38 30.20 0.92
C VAL A 238 8.32 30.77 -0.49
N VAL A 239 7.46 30.18 -1.32
CA VAL A 239 7.16 30.67 -2.66
C VAL A 239 5.64 30.75 -2.80
N LEU A 240 5.12 31.73 -3.52
CA LEU A 240 3.72 31.78 -3.90
C LEU A 240 3.52 30.98 -5.19
N ASP A 241 2.80 29.86 -5.14
CA ASP A 241 2.37 29.16 -6.35
C ASP A 241 1.09 29.82 -6.89
N ARG A 242 1.09 30.18 -8.18
CA ARG A 242 -0.06 30.78 -8.86
C ARG A 242 -0.42 29.95 -10.09
N ASP A 243 -1.56 29.27 -10.05
CA ASP A 243 -2.03 28.43 -11.15
C ASP A 243 -3.15 29.17 -11.91
N VAL A 244 -2.86 29.55 -13.15
CA VAL A 244 -3.74 30.29 -14.05
C VAL A 244 -4.33 29.32 -15.06
N HIS A 245 -5.63 29.08 -14.96
CA HIS A 245 -6.39 28.24 -15.88
C HIS A 245 -7.15 29.11 -16.86
N GLY A 246 -6.94 28.86 -18.15
CA GLY A 246 -7.61 29.54 -19.22
C GLY A 246 -7.90 28.65 -20.42
N ARG A 247 -8.43 29.25 -21.48
CA ARG A 247 -8.59 28.60 -22.79
C ARG A 247 -7.79 29.34 -23.83
N THR A 248 -7.24 28.57 -24.78
CA THR A 248 -6.56 29.10 -25.95
C THR A 248 -7.43 28.85 -27.16
N THR A 249 -7.97 29.92 -27.74
CA THR A 249 -8.85 29.86 -28.92
C THR A 249 -8.27 30.55 -30.14
N ARG A 250 -7.20 31.35 -29.96
CA ARG A 250 -6.55 32.14 -31.01
C ARG A 250 -5.05 32.29 -30.78
N ILE A 251 -4.35 32.67 -31.84
CA ILE A 251 -2.95 33.11 -31.83
C ILE A 251 -2.91 34.65 -31.77
N SER A 252 -1.88 35.21 -31.15
CA SER A 252 -1.69 36.65 -31.04
C SER A 252 -1.44 37.27 -32.42
N PRO A 253 -2.03 38.44 -32.74
CA PRO A 253 -1.73 39.17 -33.98
C PRO A 253 -0.30 39.75 -33.97
N ASP A 254 0.30 39.93 -32.79
CA ASP A 254 1.59 40.61 -32.62
C ASP A 254 2.79 39.65 -32.64
N ALA A 255 2.56 38.34 -32.44
CA ALA A 255 3.60 37.31 -32.45
C ALA A 255 2.97 35.91 -32.59
N PRO A 256 3.69 34.89 -33.10
CA PRO A 256 3.18 33.52 -33.24
C PRO A 256 3.11 32.79 -31.90
N VAL A 257 2.35 33.32 -30.95
CA VAL A 257 2.16 32.80 -29.60
C VAL A 257 0.67 32.66 -29.28
N PRO A 258 0.26 31.64 -28.50
CA PRO A 258 -1.13 31.45 -28.11
C PRO A 258 -1.61 32.58 -27.19
N VAL A 259 -2.85 33.05 -27.40
CA VAL A 259 -3.52 33.94 -26.44
C VAL A 259 -4.31 33.08 -25.45
N VAL A 260 -4.08 33.30 -24.15
CA VAL A 260 -4.79 32.59 -23.08
C VAL A 260 -5.84 33.52 -22.49
N ASP A 261 -7.11 33.21 -22.72
CA ASP A 261 -8.22 33.87 -22.04
C ASP A 261 -8.36 33.24 -20.64
N VAL A 262 -7.95 33.98 -19.62
CA VAL A 262 -7.93 33.51 -18.21
C VAL A 262 -9.36 33.35 -17.70
N GLN A 263 -9.65 32.17 -17.17
CA GLN A 263 -10.96 31.84 -16.58
C GLN A 263 -10.90 31.77 -15.06
N GLN A 264 -9.81 31.21 -14.53
CA GLN A 264 -9.60 31.07 -13.09
C GLN A 264 -8.12 31.28 -12.76
N THR A 265 -7.85 32.00 -11.68
CA THR A 265 -6.51 32.05 -11.06
C THR A 265 -6.62 31.53 -9.63
N ARG A 266 -5.75 30.59 -9.27
CA ARG A 266 -5.61 30.08 -7.92
C ARG A 266 -4.24 30.43 -7.39
N VAL A 267 -4.18 30.72 -6.10
CA VAL A 267 -2.96 31.13 -5.43
C VAL A 267 -2.82 30.32 -4.15
N SER A 268 -1.65 29.73 -3.92
CA SER A 268 -1.40 28.88 -2.76
C SER A 268 0.05 28.98 -2.27
N PRO A 269 0.32 28.75 -0.97
CA PRO A 269 1.68 28.55 -0.48
C PRO A 269 2.37 27.37 -1.16
N GLY A 270 3.61 27.61 -1.58
CA GLY A 270 4.56 26.64 -2.11
C GLY A 270 5.86 26.64 -1.30
N GLY A 271 6.75 25.69 -1.60
CA GLY A 271 7.99 25.50 -0.85
C GLY A 271 7.74 25.16 0.61
N ALA A 272 8.49 25.79 1.53
CA ALA A 272 8.30 25.60 2.96
C ALA A 272 6.87 25.91 3.45
N GLY A 273 6.13 26.76 2.72
CA GLY A 273 4.72 27.05 3.00
C GLY A 273 3.81 25.84 2.74
N LEU A 274 4.01 25.13 1.63
CA LEU A 274 3.27 23.89 1.36
C LEU A 274 3.63 22.81 2.38
N THR A 275 4.91 22.67 2.70
CA THR A 275 5.40 21.73 3.72
C THR A 275 4.74 22.00 5.07
N ALA A 276 4.61 23.26 5.49
CA ALA A 276 3.92 23.61 6.74
C ALA A 276 2.42 23.24 6.71
N LEU A 277 1.74 23.42 5.58
CA LEU A 277 0.35 22.99 5.41
C LEU A 277 0.21 21.47 5.50
N GLN A 278 1.12 20.71 4.90
CA GLN A 278 1.13 19.24 4.97
C GLN A 278 1.35 18.74 6.40
N VAL A 279 2.28 19.36 7.14
CA VAL A 279 2.54 19.07 8.55
C VAL A 279 1.31 19.37 9.42
N ALA A 280 0.67 20.52 9.21
CA ALA A 280 -0.55 20.89 9.93
C ALA A 280 -1.71 19.93 9.61
N ALA A 281 -1.92 19.57 8.33
CA ALA A 281 -2.94 18.61 7.90
C ALA A 281 -2.71 17.20 8.48
N ALA A 282 -1.47 16.84 8.82
CA ALA A 282 -1.13 15.60 9.51
C ALA A 282 -1.43 15.63 11.03
N GLY A 283 -2.00 16.73 11.55
CA GLY A 283 -2.42 16.90 12.93
C GLY A 283 -1.27 17.31 13.88
N ALA A 284 -0.24 17.98 13.39
CA ALA A 284 0.84 18.53 14.21
C ALA A 284 0.61 20.00 14.56
N ALA A 285 1.10 20.43 15.73
CA ALA A 285 1.13 21.84 16.09
C ALA A 285 2.29 22.53 15.34
N THR A 286 1.96 23.23 14.25
CA THR A 286 2.96 23.70 13.28
C THR A 286 3.35 25.17 13.49
N THR A 287 4.66 25.43 13.55
CA THR A 287 5.21 26.79 13.39
C THR A 287 6.05 26.86 12.11
N LEU A 288 5.79 27.82 11.24
CA LEU A 288 6.61 28.13 10.08
C LEU A 288 7.51 29.34 10.37
N ILE A 289 8.81 29.20 10.11
CA ILE A 289 9.81 30.27 10.17
C ILE A 289 10.33 30.50 8.75
N ALA A 290 10.04 31.66 8.15
CA ALA A 290 10.41 31.91 6.76
C ALA A 290 10.57 33.41 6.45
N PRO A 291 11.44 33.81 5.51
CA PRO A 291 11.45 35.14 4.94
C PRO A 291 10.13 35.44 4.23
N LEU A 292 9.51 36.57 4.56
CA LEU A 292 8.26 37.02 3.97
C LEU A 292 8.38 38.50 3.61
N ALA A 293 8.08 38.84 2.35
CA ALA A 293 8.07 40.23 1.90
C ALA A 293 6.84 40.98 2.45
N ASP A 294 6.97 42.27 2.72
CA ASP A 294 5.81 43.14 2.99
C ASP A 294 5.19 43.64 1.69
N ASP A 295 4.66 42.72 0.90
CA ASP A 295 3.87 43.00 -0.30
C ASP A 295 2.53 42.24 -0.26
N ALA A 296 1.69 42.48 -1.26
CA ALA A 296 0.36 41.84 -1.32
C ALA A 296 0.45 40.31 -1.35
N ASP A 297 1.41 39.77 -2.11
CA ASP A 297 1.62 38.33 -2.26
C ASP A 297 2.15 37.72 -0.93
N GLY A 298 2.99 38.44 -0.19
CA GLY A 298 3.50 38.04 1.13
C GLY A 298 2.41 38.03 2.20
N ARG A 299 1.52 39.03 2.22
CA ARG A 299 0.35 39.05 3.12
C ARG A 299 -0.62 37.92 2.81
N ALA A 300 -0.85 37.61 1.53
CA ALA A 300 -1.69 36.49 1.11
C ALA A 300 -1.14 35.13 1.59
N LEU A 301 0.19 34.94 1.59
CA LEU A 301 0.82 33.74 2.17
C LEU A 301 0.51 33.62 3.66
N VAL A 302 0.73 34.70 4.43
CA VAL A 302 0.49 34.71 5.88
C VAL A 302 -0.96 34.41 6.20
N GLU A 303 -1.90 35.02 5.48
CA GLU A 303 -3.34 34.80 5.66
C GLU A 303 -3.72 33.33 5.46
N GLN A 304 -3.30 32.72 4.34
CA GLN A 304 -3.63 31.32 4.04
C GLN A 304 -3.00 30.35 5.05
N LEU A 305 -1.75 30.59 5.47
CA LEU A 305 -1.07 29.76 6.47
C LEU A 305 -1.74 29.87 7.83
N THR A 306 -2.09 31.08 8.26
CA THR A 306 -2.74 31.32 9.55
C THR A 306 -4.16 30.73 9.57
N ALA A 307 -4.90 30.84 8.46
CA ALA A 307 -6.23 30.22 8.31
C ALA A 307 -6.18 28.68 8.43
N ALA A 308 -5.05 28.06 8.06
CA ALA A 308 -4.81 26.63 8.23
C ALA A 308 -4.26 26.25 9.63
N GLY A 309 -4.21 27.19 10.58
CA GLY A 309 -3.73 26.95 11.94
C GLY A 309 -2.20 26.93 12.09
N VAL A 310 -1.45 27.38 11.09
CA VAL A 310 0.02 27.47 11.15
C VAL A 310 0.43 28.77 11.85
N ARG A 311 1.24 28.68 12.92
CA ARG A 311 1.88 29.85 13.53
C ARG A 311 3.01 30.33 12.62
N VAL A 312 2.98 31.59 12.18
CA VAL A 312 4.02 32.16 11.30
C VAL A 312 4.97 33.07 12.09
N VAL A 313 6.27 32.79 11.99
CA VAL A 313 7.36 33.67 12.44
C VAL A 313 8.04 34.24 11.19
N ALA A 314 7.66 35.46 10.83
CA ALA A 314 8.16 36.11 9.63
C ALA A 314 9.59 36.61 9.83
N LEU A 315 10.53 36.13 9.01
CA LEU A 315 11.85 36.72 8.89
C LEU A 315 11.81 37.91 7.91
N PRO A 316 12.62 38.94 8.11
CA PRO A 316 12.77 40.02 7.14
C PRO A 316 13.17 39.47 5.77
N HIS A 317 12.67 40.10 4.71
CA HIS A 317 12.94 39.71 3.33
C HIS A 317 13.19 40.95 2.49
N GLN A 318 14.27 40.92 1.71
CA GLN A 318 14.60 41.97 0.75
C GLN A 318 14.10 41.58 -0.63
N GLY A 319 13.49 42.53 -1.36
CA GLY A 319 12.85 42.27 -2.65
C GLY A 319 11.39 41.81 -2.52
N GLY A 320 10.78 41.43 -3.65
CA GLY A 320 9.39 40.97 -3.69
C GLY A 320 9.23 39.51 -3.27
N THR A 321 7.99 39.12 -2.96
CA THR A 321 7.61 37.73 -2.76
C THR A 321 7.87 36.93 -4.03
N ARG A 322 8.62 35.82 -3.90
CA ARG A 322 8.89 34.93 -5.02
C ARG A 322 7.60 34.23 -5.42
N SER A 323 7.20 34.36 -6.69
CA SER A 323 6.00 33.72 -7.23
C SER A 323 6.34 32.83 -8.41
N LYS A 324 5.75 31.63 -8.43
CA LYS A 324 5.82 30.64 -9.50
C LYS A 324 4.45 30.54 -10.16
N THR A 325 4.29 31.21 -11.30
CA THR A 325 3.04 31.24 -12.03
C THR A 325 3.04 30.17 -13.13
N ARG A 326 2.09 29.23 -13.10
CA ARG A 326 1.88 28.24 -14.17
C ARG A 326 0.63 28.61 -14.95
N ILE A 327 0.75 28.79 -16.25
CA ILE A 327 -0.37 29.10 -17.13
C ILE A 327 -0.77 27.82 -17.88
N ARG A 328 -2.03 27.43 -17.77
CA ARG A 328 -2.59 26.17 -18.26
C ARG A 328 -3.80 26.38 -19.16
N SER A 329 -3.93 25.53 -20.18
CA SER A 329 -5.06 25.48 -21.09
C SER A 329 -5.42 24.04 -21.42
N ALA A 330 -6.71 23.69 -21.30
CA ALA A 330 -7.23 22.33 -21.54
C ALA A 330 -6.42 21.20 -20.84
N GLY A 331 -5.98 21.43 -19.60
CA GLY A 331 -5.20 20.47 -18.82
C GLY A 331 -3.69 20.42 -19.14
N GLN A 332 -3.21 21.19 -20.12
CA GLN A 332 -1.80 21.27 -20.49
C GLN A 332 -1.15 22.56 -19.97
N SER A 333 0.07 22.47 -19.46
CA SER A 333 0.88 23.65 -19.07
C SER A 333 1.50 24.29 -20.30
N LEU A 334 1.20 25.57 -20.53
CA LEU A 334 1.71 26.34 -21.66
C LEU A 334 3.03 27.03 -21.33
N VAL A 335 3.07 27.76 -20.22
CA VAL A 335 4.25 28.52 -19.79
C VAL A 335 4.32 28.59 -18.27
N ARG A 336 5.55 28.64 -17.76
CA ARG A 336 5.84 28.96 -16.36
C ARG A 336 6.57 30.30 -16.31
N VAL A 337 6.09 31.19 -15.46
CA VAL A 337 6.67 32.51 -15.24
C VAL A 337 7.06 32.62 -13.77
N ASP A 338 8.35 32.79 -13.52
CA ASP A 338 8.88 32.99 -12.17
C ASP A 338 9.13 34.51 -11.97
N THR A 339 8.58 35.09 -10.91
CA THR A 339 8.64 36.54 -10.60
C THR A 339 9.10 36.77 -9.15
N GLY A 340 9.48 38.01 -8.81
CA GLY A 340 9.99 38.35 -7.48
C GLY A 340 11.45 37.90 -7.22
N GLY A 341 12.27 37.82 -8.28
CA GLY A 341 13.68 37.40 -8.18
C GLY A 341 14.58 38.36 -7.39
N PRO A 342 15.87 37.99 -7.25
CA PRO A 342 16.32 37.18 -6.12
C PRO A 342 16.03 37.90 -4.80
N GLY A 343 14.87 37.59 -4.19
CA GLY A 343 14.65 38.02 -2.82
C GLY A 343 15.49 37.19 -1.85
N THR A 344 16.11 37.85 -0.88
CA THR A 344 16.98 37.21 0.13
C THR A 344 16.50 37.54 1.54
N PRO A 345 16.74 36.65 2.53
CA PRO A 345 16.51 36.99 3.92
C PRO A 345 17.26 38.28 4.30
N GLY A 346 16.56 39.20 4.95
CA GLY A 346 17.14 40.43 5.51
C GLY A 346 17.70 40.22 6.92
N ASP A 347 18.18 41.30 7.53
CA ASP A 347 18.83 41.27 8.83
C ASP A 347 17.90 40.79 9.95
N VAL A 348 18.32 39.74 10.66
CA VAL A 348 17.58 39.18 11.79
C VAL A 348 17.98 39.90 13.09
N SER A 349 17.04 40.61 13.71
CA SER A 349 17.25 41.29 14.99
C SER A 349 17.50 40.30 16.14
N GLU A 350 18.15 40.75 17.22
CA GLU A 350 18.40 39.90 18.40
C GLU A 350 17.11 39.39 19.06
N ALA A 351 16.04 40.18 19.05
CA ALA A 351 14.74 39.76 19.57
C ALA A 351 14.15 38.61 18.74
N LEU A 352 14.20 38.75 17.41
CA LEU A 352 13.73 37.73 16.48
C LEU A 352 14.60 36.46 16.54
N ALA A 353 15.93 36.61 16.65
CA ALA A 353 16.85 35.49 16.83
C ALA A 353 16.53 34.69 18.11
N ARG A 354 16.16 35.36 19.21
CA ARG A 354 15.71 34.70 20.45
C ARG A 354 14.39 33.96 20.27
N GLU A 355 13.43 34.54 19.54
CA GLU A 355 12.17 33.86 19.24
C GLU A 355 12.39 32.60 18.40
N VAL A 356 13.19 32.70 17.33
CA VAL A 356 13.56 31.55 16.48
C VAL A 356 14.26 30.47 17.32
N ALA A 357 15.22 30.87 18.17
CA ALA A 357 15.91 29.94 19.06
C ALA A 357 14.95 29.19 20.00
N ALA A 358 13.98 29.91 20.58
CA ALA A 358 12.98 29.33 21.48
C ALA A 358 12.05 28.36 20.74
N ALA A 359 11.60 28.73 19.54
CA ALA A 359 10.77 27.86 18.70
C ALA A 359 11.52 26.56 18.34
N LEU A 360 12.76 26.66 17.87
CA LEU A 360 13.60 25.50 17.54
C LEU A 360 13.87 24.61 18.76
N ALA A 361 14.07 25.19 19.94
CA ALA A 361 14.33 24.44 21.17
C ALA A 361 13.07 23.71 21.70
N GLY A 362 11.88 24.29 21.52
CA GLY A 362 10.61 23.72 21.97
C GLY A 362 9.98 22.70 21.02
N ALA A 363 10.55 22.52 19.82
CA ALA A 363 10.03 21.59 18.82
C ALA A 363 10.34 20.13 19.17
N ALA A 364 9.36 19.24 18.97
CA ALA A 364 9.59 17.81 18.96
C ALA A 364 10.44 17.41 17.74
N THR A 365 10.19 18.02 16.58
CA THR A 365 11.00 17.90 15.37
C THR A 365 11.16 19.26 14.67
N VAL A 366 12.34 19.53 14.14
CA VAL A 366 12.59 20.65 13.23
C VAL A 366 12.73 20.12 11.81
N LEU A 367 11.92 20.62 10.88
CA LEU A 367 11.99 20.31 9.45
C LEU A 367 12.55 21.52 8.69
N VAL A 368 13.75 21.36 8.14
CA VAL A 368 14.36 22.35 7.24
C VAL A 368 13.92 22.04 5.81
N SER A 369 13.13 22.93 5.21
CA SER A 369 12.63 22.82 3.83
C SER A 369 13.39 23.81 2.95
N ASP A 370 14.53 23.38 2.44
CA ASP A 370 15.46 24.22 1.69
C ASP A 370 15.07 24.29 0.21
N TYR A 371 14.97 25.50 -0.34
CA TYR A 371 14.64 25.74 -1.76
C TYR A 371 15.70 26.62 -2.45
N GLY A 372 16.82 26.85 -1.78
CA GLY A 372 17.93 27.64 -2.30
C GLY A 372 17.62 29.10 -2.49
N ALA A 373 16.79 29.70 -1.61
CA ALA A 373 16.54 31.15 -1.58
C ALA A 373 17.32 31.89 -0.47
N GLY A 374 18.13 31.17 0.32
CA GLY A 374 19.09 31.77 1.24
C GLY A 374 18.70 31.72 2.71
N THR A 375 17.51 31.23 3.07
CA THR A 375 17.12 31.10 4.50
C THR A 375 18.13 30.27 5.29
N THR A 376 18.54 29.14 4.72
CA THR A 376 19.46 28.20 5.37
C THR A 376 20.92 28.65 5.34
N THR A 377 21.27 29.66 4.52
CA THR A 377 22.62 30.22 4.42
C THR A 377 22.77 31.54 5.19
N HIS A 378 21.67 32.16 5.63
CA HIS A 378 21.71 33.36 6.46
C HIS A 378 22.50 33.09 7.76
N PRO A 379 23.54 33.87 8.10
CA PRO A 379 24.49 33.52 9.17
C PRO A 379 23.84 33.22 10.53
N VAL A 380 22.90 34.07 10.96
CA VAL A 380 22.19 33.91 12.24
C VAL A 380 21.33 32.65 12.25
N ILE A 381 20.64 32.36 11.14
CA ILE A 381 19.75 31.20 11.04
C ILE A 381 20.58 29.92 10.97
N ARG A 382 21.66 29.92 10.18
CA ARG A 382 22.60 28.81 10.06
C ARG A 382 23.21 28.42 11.42
N ASP A 383 23.61 29.41 12.21
CA ASP A 383 24.14 29.22 13.56
C ASP A 383 23.08 28.62 14.51
N LEU A 384 21.85 29.13 14.46
CA LEU A 384 20.72 28.58 15.23
C LEU A 384 20.38 27.13 14.82
N LEU A 385 20.36 26.82 13.53
CA LEU A 385 20.16 25.47 13.02
C LEU A 385 21.26 24.52 13.47
N THR A 386 22.52 24.97 13.42
CA THR A 386 23.67 24.18 13.89
C THR A 386 23.53 23.82 15.37
N ARG A 387 23.16 24.79 16.22
CA ARG A 387 22.88 24.53 17.64
C ARG A 387 21.70 23.58 17.83
N ALA A 388 20.62 23.74 17.07
CA ALA A 388 19.43 22.90 17.17
C ALA A 388 19.70 21.45 16.74
N ALA A 389 20.51 21.24 15.70
CA ALA A 389 20.84 19.93 15.14
C ALA A 389 21.53 19.01 16.16
N SER A 390 22.33 19.58 17.08
CA SER A 390 22.99 18.83 18.17
C SER A 390 22.02 17.99 19.02
N ARG A 391 20.75 18.38 19.10
CA ARG A 391 19.68 17.66 19.82
C ARG A 391 19.17 16.42 19.10
N GLY A 392 19.57 16.19 17.85
CA GLY A 392 19.22 14.98 17.09
C GLY A 392 17.74 14.88 16.74
N ARG A 393 17.08 16.01 16.45
CA ARG A 393 15.64 16.10 16.11
C ARG A 393 15.37 16.82 14.79
N MET A 394 16.40 16.96 13.95
CA MET A 394 16.33 17.76 12.74
C MET A 394 16.22 16.88 11.49
N VAL A 395 15.17 17.10 10.71
CA VAL A 395 15.02 16.60 9.35
C VAL A 395 15.40 17.72 8.39
N TRP A 396 16.21 17.43 7.37
CA TRP A 396 16.65 18.42 6.40
C TRP A 396 16.38 17.94 4.98
N ASP A 397 15.53 18.65 4.25
CA ASP A 397 15.30 18.47 2.83
C ASP A 397 16.17 19.47 2.04
N PRO A 398 17.26 19.01 1.38
CA PRO A 398 18.31 19.90 0.88
C PRO A 398 18.06 20.38 -0.55
N HIS A 399 18.64 21.53 -0.91
CA HIS A 399 18.61 22.05 -2.28
C HIS A 399 20.03 22.32 -2.82
N PRO A 400 20.34 22.05 -4.11
CA PRO A 400 21.71 22.16 -4.65
C PRO A 400 22.32 23.56 -4.65
N ARG A 401 21.48 24.60 -4.61
CA ARG A 401 21.92 26.01 -4.53
C ARG A 401 22.31 26.44 -3.11
N SER A 402 22.07 25.61 -2.12
CA SER A 402 22.36 25.90 -0.72
C SER A 402 23.66 25.22 -0.27
N GLY A 403 24.21 25.69 0.85
CA GLY A 403 25.30 24.97 1.51
C GLY A 403 24.85 23.57 1.97
N PRO A 404 25.80 22.67 2.31
CA PRO A 404 25.45 21.33 2.79
C PRO A 404 24.56 21.42 4.04
N PRO A 405 23.74 20.39 4.36
CA PRO A 405 23.08 20.29 5.67
C PRO A 405 24.07 20.44 6.83
N VAL A 406 23.62 20.95 7.98
CA VAL A 406 24.48 21.07 9.16
C VAL A 406 24.78 19.68 9.76
N PRO A 407 25.98 19.47 10.34
CA PRO A 407 26.27 18.24 11.07
C PRO A 407 25.29 17.99 12.22
N GLY A 408 25.07 16.72 12.56
CA GLY A 408 24.18 16.32 13.66
C GLY A 408 22.69 16.22 13.31
N CYS A 409 22.28 16.59 12.09
CA CYS A 409 20.92 16.32 11.60
C CYS A 409 20.53 14.86 11.84
N LEU A 410 19.29 14.62 12.25
CA LEU A 410 18.76 13.29 12.46
C LEU A 410 18.58 12.56 11.13
N LEU A 411 18.00 13.25 10.15
CA LEU A 411 17.70 12.70 8.83
C LEU A 411 17.88 13.77 7.75
N VAL A 412 18.54 13.43 6.65
CA VAL A 412 18.58 14.26 5.44
C VAL A 412 17.87 13.53 4.31
N THR A 413 17.01 14.20 3.54
CA THR A 413 16.08 13.54 2.58
C THR A 413 16.30 13.90 1.10
N PRO A 414 17.54 13.89 0.56
CA PRO A 414 17.77 14.31 -0.82
C PRO A 414 17.13 13.34 -1.83
N ASN A 415 16.75 13.83 -3.00
CA ASN A 415 16.59 12.95 -4.16
C ASN A 415 17.96 12.52 -4.72
N ALA A 416 17.98 11.55 -5.64
CA ALA A 416 19.23 11.06 -6.22
C ALA A 416 20.07 12.12 -6.95
N ALA A 417 19.47 13.20 -7.47
CA ALA A 417 20.21 14.29 -8.12
C ALA A 417 20.86 15.22 -7.09
N GLU A 418 20.11 15.62 -6.06
CA GLU A 418 20.61 16.37 -4.90
C GLU A 418 21.72 15.62 -4.16
N ALA A 419 21.53 14.31 -3.94
CA ALA A 419 22.50 13.48 -3.24
C ALA A 419 23.86 13.45 -3.96
N ARG A 420 23.84 13.39 -5.29
CA ARG A 420 25.06 13.50 -6.11
C ARG A 420 25.71 14.88 -5.99
N GLY A 421 24.90 15.94 -6.03
CA GLY A 421 25.37 17.31 -5.85
C GLY A 421 25.99 17.55 -4.46
N LEU A 422 25.47 16.89 -3.42
CA LEU A 422 26.04 16.95 -2.07
C LEU A 422 27.36 16.16 -1.96
N LEU A 423 27.57 15.12 -2.78
CA LEU A 423 28.80 14.32 -2.80
C LEU A 423 29.92 14.93 -3.66
N GLY A 424 29.62 15.50 -4.81
CA GLY A 424 30.61 16.06 -5.73
C GLY A 424 30.53 17.58 -5.80
N GLU A 425 31.68 18.26 -5.76
CA GLU A 425 31.76 19.61 -6.31
C GLU A 425 31.32 19.57 -7.77
N ALA A 426 30.63 20.63 -8.21
CA ALA A 426 30.18 20.75 -9.58
C ALA A 426 31.33 20.52 -10.58
N GLY A 427 31.40 19.33 -11.19
CA GLY A 427 31.93 19.18 -12.55
C GLY A 427 33.08 18.23 -12.85
N THR A 428 33.73 17.53 -11.92
CA THR A 428 34.97 16.77 -12.28
C THR A 428 35.00 15.28 -11.96
N ASP A 429 34.13 14.74 -11.10
CA ASP A 429 34.14 13.31 -10.79
C ASP A 429 33.03 12.55 -11.56
N THR A 430 33.41 11.95 -12.69
CA THR A 430 32.51 11.11 -13.51
C THR A 430 32.05 9.85 -12.75
N ALA A 431 32.77 9.40 -11.72
CA ALA A 431 32.41 8.22 -10.95
C ALA A 431 31.20 8.46 -10.03
N ALA A 432 31.06 9.67 -9.45
CA ALA A 432 29.94 10.00 -8.57
C ALA A 432 28.58 10.05 -9.30
N ARG A 433 28.56 10.37 -10.60
CA ARG A 433 27.31 10.46 -11.40
C ARG A 433 26.59 9.13 -11.55
N GLN A 434 27.32 8.01 -11.51
CA GLN A 434 26.78 6.66 -11.74
C GLN A 434 26.48 5.92 -10.44
N LEU A 435 26.76 6.51 -9.27
CA LEU A 435 26.57 5.83 -7.99
C LEU A 435 25.07 5.49 -7.76
N PRO A 436 24.77 4.25 -7.35
CA PRO A 436 23.44 3.84 -6.88
C PRO A 436 22.99 4.61 -5.63
N ALA A 437 21.67 4.72 -5.43
CA ALA A 437 21.06 5.57 -4.39
C ALA A 437 21.40 5.16 -2.95
N ASP A 438 21.57 3.87 -2.70
CA ASP A 438 22.08 3.30 -1.44
C ASP A 438 23.53 3.70 -1.15
N VAL A 439 24.40 3.66 -2.17
CA VAL A 439 25.81 4.08 -2.02
C VAL A 439 25.89 5.59 -1.82
N LEU A 440 25.03 6.36 -2.49
CA LEU A 440 24.89 7.79 -2.25
C LEU A 440 24.48 8.06 -0.79
N ALA A 441 23.50 7.33 -0.26
CA ALA A 441 23.03 7.48 1.11
C ALA A 441 24.16 7.19 2.12
N ASP A 442 24.86 6.07 1.97
CA ASP A 442 25.94 5.67 2.87
C ASP A 442 27.11 6.66 2.89
N ARG A 443 27.60 7.08 1.71
CA ARG A 443 28.69 8.07 1.62
C ARG A 443 28.30 9.43 2.20
N LEU A 444 27.04 9.84 2.04
CA LEU A 444 26.56 11.12 2.55
C LEU A 444 26.44 11.16 4.07
N VAL A 445 26.09 10.04 4.71
CA VAL A 445 26.07 9.94 6.18
C VAL A 445 27.43 10.35 6.75
N GLN A 446 28.51 9.78 6.18
CA GLN A 446 29.88 10.06 6.61
C GLN A 446 30.33 11.48 6.22
N LYS A 447 30.12 11.86 4.95
CA LYS A 447 30.57 13.17 4.45
C LYS A 447 29.94 14.34 5.20
N LEU A 448 28.65 14.25 5.52
CA LEU A 448 27.90 15.34 6.16
C LEU A 448 27.98 15.31 7.70
N GLY A 449 28.45 14.21 8.30
CA GLY A 449 28.44 14.04 9.76
C GLY A 449 27.02 14.06 10.33
N VAL A 450 26.07 13.43 9.63
CA VAL A 450 24.66 13.35 10.02
C VAL A 450 24.30 11.95 10.50
N ARG A 451 23.19 11.80 11.23
CA ARG A 451 22.81 10.51 11.82
C ARG A 451 22.19 9.54 10.81
N GLY A 452 21.54 10.07 9.77
CA GLY A 452 20.96 9.27 8.70
C GLY A 452 20.69 10.09 7.43
N VAL A 453 20.69 9.39 6.29
CA VAL A 453 20.37 9.95 4.97
C VAL A 453 19.38 9.01 4.29
N SER A 454 18.27 9.56 3.81
CA SER A 454 17.29 8.85 3.01
C SER A 454 17.28 9.39 1.59
N VAL A 455 17.90 8.68 0.65
CA VAL A 455 17.88 9.06 -0.77
C VAL A 455 16.58 8.59 -1.40
N THR A 456 15.74 9.53 -1.85
CA THR A 456 14.49 9.21 -2.55
C THR A 456 14.75 8.82 -4.01
N ALA A 457 14.04 7.79 -4.48
CA ALA A 457 14.24 7.14 -5.77
C ALA A 457 12.94 7.03 -6.60
N GLY A 458 12.01 7.97 -6.41
CA GLY A 458 10.75 8.06 -7.15
C GLY A 458 9.88 6.80 -6.96
N ALA A 459 9.37 6.24 -8.06
CA ALA A 459 8.53 5.04 -8.06
C ALA A 459 9.22 3.78 -7.46
N ARG A 460 10.55 3.81 -7.26
CA ARG A 460 11.26 2.75 -6.56
C ARG A 460 11.16 2.88 -5.04
N GLY A 461 10.79 4.02 -4.47
CA GLY A 461 10.77 4.25 -3.02
C GLY A 461 12.01 5.02 -2.55
N ALA A 462 12.64 4.59 -1.45
CA ALA A 462 13.77 5.30 -0.84
C ALA A 462 14.87 4.35 -0.31
N PHE A 463 16.08 4.87 -0.11
CA PHE A 463 17.21 4.16 0.48
C PHE A 463 17.68 4.90 1.73
N LEU A 464 17.57 4.26 2.90
CA LEU A 464 17.94 4.83 4.19
C LEU A 464 19.28 4.26 4.67
N ALA A 465 20.29 5.10 4.77
CA ALA A 465 21.54 4.79 5.47
C ALA A 465 21.56 5.47 6.85
N ALA A 466 22.16 4.79 7.83
CA ALA A 466 22.41 5.31 9.17
C ALA A 466 23.88 5.08 9.53
N VAL A 467 24.41 5.86 10.47
CA VAL A 467 25.82 5.75 10.88
C VAL A 467 26.15 4.30 11.28
N GLY A 468 27.14 3.70 10.61
CA GLY A 468 27.61 2.35 10.91
C GLY A 468 26.69 1.22 10.46
N SER A 469 25.72 1.49 9.57
CA SER A 469 24.79 0.49 9.04
C SER A 469 24.65 0.59 7.53
N ALA A 470 24.59 -0.56 6.85
CA ALA A 470 24.31 -0.61 5.42
C ALA A 470 22.96 0.02 5.09
N ALA A 471 22.86 0.62 3.90
CA ALA A 471 21.63 1.25 3.45
C ALA A 471 20.49 0.22 3.30
N ARG A 472 19.35 0.53 3.92
CA ARG A 472 18.11 -0.24 3.82
C ARG A 472 17.26 0.29 2.69
N TYR A 473 16.73 -0.61 1.85
CA TYR A 473 15.81 -0.23 0.78
C TYR A 473 14.35 -0.30 1.25
N LEU A 474 13.60 0.78 1.03
CA LEU A 474 12.21 0.94 1.43
C LEU A 474 11.36 1.13 0.16
N PRO A 475 10.68 0.08 -0.33
CA PRO A 475 9.98 0.12 -1.61
C PRO A 475 8.70 0.96 -1.54
N ALA A 476 8.41 1.69 -2.63
CA ALA A 476 7.13 2.35 -2.80
C ALA A 476 6.02 1.32 -3.13
N PRO A 477 4.80 1.48 -2.58
CA PRO A 477 3.62 0.76 -3.04
C PRO A 477 3.45 0.89 -4.56
N ALA A 478 2.92 -0.15 -5.21
CA ALA A 478 2.59 -0.06 -6.62
C ALA A 478 1.47 0.97 -6.82
N ALA A 479 1.78 2.10 -7.46
CA ALA A 479 0.83 3.14 -7.80
C ALA A 479 0.96 3.46 -9.30
N SER A 480 -0.17 3.53 -9.99
CA SER A 480 -0.25 3.89 -11.41
C SER A 480 -0.60 5.37 -11.58
N GLY A 481 0.27 6.12 -12.23
CA GLY A 481 0.03 7.54 -12.57
C GLY A 481 0.03 8.49 -11.36
N GLY A 482 -0.24 9.76 -11.63
CA GLY A 482 -0.27 10.84 -10.63
C GLY A 482 0.72 11.97 -10.89
N ASP A 483 0.55 13.10 -10.20
CA ASP A 483 1.46 14.25 -10.28
C ASP A 483 2.55 14.11 -9.19
N PRO A 484 3.84 13.94 -9.55
CA PRO A 484 4.92 13.85 -8.57
C PRO A 484 5.24 15.20 -7.90
N CYS A 485 4.61 16.30 -8.31
CA CYS A 485 4.84 17.61 -7.71
C CYS A 485 4.48 17.61 -6.22
N GLY A 486 5.44 18.03 -5.39
CA GLY A 486 5.32 18.07 -3.93
C GLY A 486 5.49 16.72 -3.24
N ALA A 487 5.86 15.65 -3.95
CA ALA A 487 6.09 14.34 -3.33
C ALA A 487 7.30 14.33 -2.39
N GLY A 488 8.34 15.13 -2.69
CA GLY A 488 9.49 15.36 -1.79
C GLY A 488 9.09 16.10 -0.52
N ASP A 489 8.31 17.18 -0.64
CA ASP A 489 7.77 17.92 0.50
C ASP A 489 6.92 17.02 1.40
N GLN A 490 6.02 16.24 0.79
CA GLN A 490 5.16 15.31 1.51
C GLN A 490 5.97 14.23 2.23
N PHE A 491 7.03 13.72 1.58
CA PHE A 491 7.93 12.76 2.17
C PHE A 491 8.64 13.35 3.41
N ALA A 492 9.23 14.54 3.28
CA ALA A 492 9.94 15.19 4.37
C ALA A 492 8.99 15.58 5.52
N ALA A 493 7.79 16.07 5.21
CA ALA A 493 6.74 16.38 6.17
C ALA A 493 6.28 15.14 6.94
N SER A 494 5.97 14.04 6.24
CA SER A 494 5.52 12.78 6.86
C SER A 494 6.62 12.18 7.74
N ALA A 495 7.87 12.18 7.28
CA ALA A 495 9.01 11.74 8.08
C ALA A 495 9.16 12.58 9.35
N ALA A 496 9.07 13.92 9.24
CA ALA A 496 9.21 14.83 10.38
C ALA A 496 8.11 14.62 11.43
N VAL A 497 6.85 14.45 10.99
CA VAL A 497 5.71 14.20 11.88
C VAL A 497 5.82 12.83 12.57
N ALA A 498 6.21 11.79 11.83
CA ALA A 498 6.41 10.45 12.40
C ALA A 498 7.51 10.46 13.47
N LEU A 499 8.65 11.12 13.20
CA LEU A 499 9.72 11.32 14.17
C LEU A 499 9.26 12.14 15.38
N ALA A 500 8.42 13.17 15.17
CA ALA A 500 7.87 13.99 16.24
C ALA A 500 6.95 13.18 17.18
N ARG A 501 6.34 12.10 16.67
CA ARG A 501 5.56 11.11 17.42
C ARG A 501 6.40 10.01 18.07
N GLY A 502 7.72 10.06 17.93
CA GLY A 502 8.65 9.10 18.55
C GLY A 502 8.95 7.87 17.70
N ALA A 503 8.58 7.85 16.42
CA ALA A 503 8.95 6.75 15.51
C ALA A 503 10.48 6.68 15.32
N LEU A 504 10.99 5.48 15.06
CA LEU A 504 12.38 5.29 14.64
C LEU A 504 12.58 5.84 13.22
N PRO A 505 13.82 6.24 12.84
CA PRO A 505 14.09 6.74 11.49
C PRO A 505 13.64 5.80 10.36
N SER A 506 13.81 4.48 10.53
CA SER A 506 13.33 3.49 9.55
C SER A 506 11.81 3.47 9.40
N GLU A 507 11.08 3.56 10.52
CA GLU A 507 9.60 3.60 10.53
C GLU A 507 9.09 4.91 9.93
N ALA A 508 9.73 6.03 10.28
CA ALA A 508 9.40 7.35 9.74
C ALA A 508 9.60 7.41 8.23
N VAL A 509 10.71 6.87 7.72
CA VAL A 509 10.98 6.83 6.27
C VAL A 509 10.02 5.87 5.56
N GLN A 510 9.70 4.71 6.14
CA GLN A 510 8.71 3.79 5.58
C GLN A 510 7.34 4.45 5.46
N ARG A 511 6.91 5.16 6.51
CA ARG A 511 5.67 5.95 6.50
C ARG A 511 5.72 7.06 5.47
N ALA A 512 6.84 7.76 5.35
CA ALA A 512 7.03 8.82 4.37
C ALA A 512 6.95 8.31 2.93
N VAL A 513 7.53 7.15 2.61
CA VAL A 513 7.39 6.49 1.31
C VAL A 513 5.92 6.20 1.00
N HIS A 514 5.17 5.66 1.97
CA HIS A 514 3.75 5.36 1.82
C HIS A 514 2.92 6.64 1.58
N ASP A 515 3.08 7.65 2.43
CA ASP A 515 2.30 8.89 2.35
C ASP A 515 2.63 9.70 1.10
N ALA A 516 3.90 9.73 0.67
CA ALA A 516 4.29 10.35 -0.58
C ALA A 516 3.72 9.60 -1.80
N SER A 517 3.65 8.26 -1.75
CA SER A 517 3.03 7.48 -2.82
C SER A 517 1.52 7.71 -2.90
N ALA A 518 0.84 7.76 -1.74
CA ALA A 518 -0.57 8.10 -1.65
C ALA A 518 -0.85 9.53 -2.14
N TRP A 519 0.03 10.49 -1.84
CA TRP A 519 -0.04 11.86 -2.35
C TRP A 519 0.01 11.93 -3.87
N VAL A 520 0.96 11.22 -4.49
CA VAL A 520 1.08 11.15 -5.96
C VAL A 520 -0.17 10.51 -6.57
N ALA A 521 -0.61 9.36 -6.03
CA ALA A 521 -1.82 8.68 -6.48
C ALA A 521 -3.09 9.54 -6.36
N ALA A 522 -3.15 10.38 -5.33
CA ALA A 522 -4.25 11.30 -5.09
C ALA A 522 -4.20 12.58 -5.95
N GLY A 523 -3.27 12.72 -6.90
CA GLY A 523 -3.15 13.85 -7.82
C GLY A 523 -2.19 14.97 -7.36
N GLY A 524 -1.33 14.69 -6.39
CA GLY A 524 -0.24 15.56 -5.96
C GLY A 524 -0.66 16.90 -5.35
N ALA A 525 0.21 17.90 -5.49
CA ALA A 525 -0.01 19.26 -4.97
C ALA A 525 -1.31 19.90 -5.48
N GLU A 526 -1.69 19.64 -6.73
CA GLU A 526 -2.91 20.19 -7.31
C GLU A 526 -4.15 19.66 -6.60
N ALA A 527 -4.27 18.34 -6.45
CA ALA A 527 -5.45 17.76 -5.84
C ALA A 527 -5.55 18.06 -4.33
N PHE A 528 -4.42 18.22 -3.64
CA PHE A 528 -4.42 18.69 -2.24
C PHE A 528 -4.98 20.11 -2.10
N ARG A 529 -4.64 21.01 -3.03
CA ARG A 529 -5.19 22.37 -3.07
C ARG A 529 -6.70 22.35 -3.34
N VAL A 530 -7.18 21.47 -4.22
CA VAL A 530 -8.62 21.32 -4.50
C VAL A 530 -9.39 20.76 -3.30
N ARG A 531 -8.86 19.72 -2.63
CA ARG A 531 -9.50 19.08 -1.47
C ARG A 531 -9.64 19.99 -0.25
N SER A 532 -8.72 20.95 -0.09
CA SER A 532 -8.78 21.95 0.98
C SER A 532 -9.91 22.97 0.79
N ALA A 533 -10.56 22.99 -0.39
CA ALA A 533 -11.70 23.87 -0.69
C ALA A 533 -13.04 23.12 -0.87
N THR A 534 -13.02 21.86 -1.31
CA THR A 534 -14.22 21.01 -1.47
C THR A 534 -13.81 19.54 -1.45
N GLY A 535 -14.61 18.69 -0.79
CA GLY A 535 -14.33 17.26 -0.52
C GLY A 535 -14.03 16.37 -1.74
N PRO A 536 -13.55 15.12 -1.51
CA PRO A 536 -12.77 14.36 -2.48
C PRO A 536 -13.59 13.45 -3.41
N ALA A 537 -13.15 13.34 -4.67
CA ALA A 537 -13.55 12.28 -5.62
C ALA A 537 -12.32 11.74 -6.38
N ALA A 538 -12.40 10.47 -6.79
CA ALA A 538 -11.30 9.61 -7.27
C ALA A 538 -11.34 9.33 -8.79
N SER A 539 -10.20 8.89 -9.34
CA SER A 539 -10.04 8.09 -10.57
C SER A 539 -8.58 7.57 -10.62
N GLY A 540 -8.15 6.52 -11.31
CA GLY A 540 -8.70 5.59 -12.31
C GLY A 540 -7.49 4.99 -13.07
N SER A 541 -7.46 3.67 -13.24
CA SER A 541 -6.31 2.81 -13.61
C SER A 541 -6.04 2.65 -15.12
N THR A 542 -4.85 2.16 -15.49
CA THR A 542 -4.58 1.47 -16.78
C THR A 542 -3.50 0.38 -16.66
N GLU A 543 -3.75 -0.75 -17.33
CA GLU A 543 -3.02 -2.02 -17.37
C GLU A 543 -1.80 -2.05 -18.32
N VAL A 544 -0.90 -3.03 -18.12
CA VAL A 544 0.18 -3.42 -19.05
C VAL A 544 0.29 -4.97 -19.09
N PRO A 545 0.63 -5.61 -20.24
CA PRO A 545 0.47 -7.05 -20.47
C PRO A 545 1.68 -7.92 -20.09
N VAL A 546 1.42 -9.22 -19.90
CA VAL A 546 2.32 -10.30 -19.47
C VAL A 546 2.96 -11.03 -20.67
N VAL A 547 4.21 -11.50 -20.53
CA VAL A 547 4.89 -12.43 -21.46
C VAL A 547 5.50 -13.61 -20.68
N ALA A 548 5.42 -14.81 -21.27
CA ALA A 548 5.64 -16.13 -20.68
C ALA A 548 7.11 -16.65 -20.62
N VAL A 549 7.32 -17.64 -19.75
CA VAL A 549 8.58 -18.28 -19.29
C VAL A 549 8.99 -19.51 -20.11
N GLY A 550 10.30 -19.76 -20.24
CA GLY A 550 10.92 -21.05 -20.62
C GLY A 550 12.01 -21.45 -19.60
N SER A 551 12.16 -22.75 -19.31
CA SER A 551 13.01 -23.29 -18.24
C SER A 551 14.00 -24.35 -18.74
N GLY A 552 15.31 -24.09 -18.56
CA GLY A 552 16.45 -25.01 -18.69
C GLY A 552 17.79 -24.34 -18.30
N ASP A 553 18.84 -25.11 -17.99
CA ASP A 553 20.18 -24.56 -17.63
C ASP A 553 20.79 -23.66 -18.74
N SER A 554 20.48 -23.95 -19.99
CA SER A 554 20.87 -23.13 -21.15
C SER A 554 20.13 -21.79 -21.19
N ASP A 555 19.01 -21.64 -20.48
CA ASP A 555 18.23 -20.39 -20.40
C ASP A 555 18.83 -19.44 -19.38
N VAL A 556 19.32 -19.95 -18.24
CA VAL A 556 20.00 -19.14 -17.22
C VAL A 556 21.30 -18.57 -17.79
N HIS A 557 22.12 -19.39 -18.45
CA HIS A 557 23.33 -18.91 -19.11
C HIS A 557 23.04 -17.83 -20.17
N ARG A 558 21.96 -17.97 -20.95
CA ARG A 558 21.53 -16.96 -21.92
C ARG A 558 21.04 -15.68 -21.26
N LEU A 559 20.27 -15.77 -20.18
CA LEU A 559 19.82 -14.63 -19.39
C LEU A 559 21.02 -13.86 -18.83
N LEU A 560 21.96 -14.56 -18.19
CA LEU A 560 23.16 -13.96 -17.60
C LEU A 560 24.04 -13.29 -18.66
N ALA A 561 24.33 -14.01 -19.76
CA ALA A 561 25.11 -13.46 -20.87
C ALA A 561 24.43 -12.25 -21.49
N GLY A 562 23.10 -12.31 -21.66
CA GLY A 562 22.28 -11.21 -22.14
C GLY A 562 22.41 -9.99 -21.25
N ILE A 563 22.13 -10.10 -19.95
CA ILE A 563 22.18 -8.97 -19.00
C ILE A 563 23.59 -8.37 -18.94
N HIS A 564 24.63 -9.20 -18.83
CA HIS A 564 26.02 -8.72 -18.77
C HIS A 564 26.47 -8.03 -20.07
N ALA A 565 26.09 -8.53 -21.25
CA ALA A 565 26.48 -7.94 -22.53
C ALA A 565 25.89 -6.53 -22.75
N ARG A 566 24.70 -6.24 -22.21
CA ARG A 566 24.06 -4.90 -22.25
C ARG A 566 24.39 -4.04 -21.02
N GLY A 567 25.21 -4.52 -20.09
CA GLY A 567 25.52 -3.81 -18.83
C GLY A 567 24.29 -3.59 -17.95
N GLY A 568 23.30 -4.48 -18.01
CA GLY A 568 22.11 -4.43 -17.17
C GLY A 568 22.41 -4.81 -15.71
N THR A 569 21.53 -4.42 -14.78
CA THR A 569 21.66 -4.73 -13.36
C THR A 569 21.02 -6.08 -13.04
N LEU A 570 21.85 -7.10 -12.85
CA LEU A 570 21.43 -8.40 -12.34
C LEU A 570 21.25 -8.36 -10.82
N VAL A 571 20.04 -8.66 -10.37
CA VAL A 571 19.73 -8.86 -8.94
C VAL A 571 19.71 -10.35 -8.65
N ALA A 572 20.32 -10.76 -7.55
CA ALA A 572 20.15 -12.08 -7.00
C ALA A 572 19.68 -12.04 -5.55
N THR A 573 18.91 -13.04 -5.13
CA THR A 573 18.51 -13.27 -3.74
C THR A 573 18.50 -14.76 -3.46
N GLY A 574 18.63 -15.18 -2.21
CA GLY A 574 18.69 -16.61 -1.93
C GLY A 574 18.41 -17.03 -0.50
N GLY A 575 17.99 -18.29 -0.41
CA GLY A 575 17.63 -18.98 0.83
C GLY A 575 17.03 -20.36 0.54
N CYS A 576 16.59 -21.07 1.57
CA CYS A 576 16.05 -22.42 1.38
C CYS A 576 14.66 -22.42 0.71
N PHE A 577 13.85 -21.36 0.88
CA PHE A 577 12.46 -21.25 0.39
C PHE A 577 11.61 -22.51 0.60
N ASP A 578 11.78 -23.16 1.76
CA ASP A 578 11.19 -24.47 2.01
C ASP A 578 9.65 -24.44 1.98
N ILE A 579 9.05 -23.47 2.67
CA ILE A 579 7.64 -23.11 2.47
C ILE A 579 7.59 -21.62 2.14
N VAL A 580 7.14 -21.30 0.94
CA VAL A 580 6.96 -19.93 0.48
C VAL A 580 5.77 -19.29 1.19
N HIS A 581 5.89 -18.03 1.60
CA HIS A 581 4.86 -17.28 2.32
C HIS A 581 4.85 -15.82 1.84
N PRO A 582 3.85 -15.00 2.19
CA PRO A 582 3.74 -13.62 1.69
C PRO A 582 5.00 -12.77 1.89
N GLY A 583 5.70 -12.92 3.02
CA GLY A 583 7.01 -12.29 3.23
C GLY A 583 8.07 -12.61 2.17
N HIS A 584 8.17 -13.86 1.70
CA HIS A 584 9.05 -14.21 0.58
C HIS A 584 8.61 -13.52 -0.72
N VAL A 585 7.31 -13.52 -1.02
CA VAL A 585 6.77 -12.88 -2.23
C VAL A 585 7.08 -11.37 -2.25
N ALA A 586 6.82 -10.68 -1.14
CA ALA A 586 7.14 -9.26 -1.00
C ALA A 586 8.66 -8.98 -1.13
N THR A 587 9.49 -9.88 -0.57
CA THR A 587 10.96 -9.80 -0.68
C THR A 587 11.41 -9.96 -2.14
N LEU A 588 10.86 -10.94 -2.88
CA LEU A 588 11.17 -11.18 -4.29
C LEU A 588 10.74 -9.99 -5.15
N GLN A 589 9.52 -9.46 -4.94
CA GLN A 589 9.02 -8.30 -5.67
C GLN A 589 9.85 -7.04 -5.39
N ALA A 590 10.29 -6.83 -4.14
CA ALA A 590 11.17 -5.73 -3.79
C ALA A 590 12.57 -5.89 -4.40
N ALA A 591 13.12 -7.12 -4.38
CA ALA A 591 14.40 -7.43 -5.02
C ALA A 591 14.35 -7.14 -6.53
N ARG A 592 13.27 -7.56 -7.22
CA ARG A 592 13.12 -7.35 -8.66
C ARG A 592 13.13 -5.88 -9.07
N ARG A 593 12.73 -4.95 -8.20
CA ARG A 593 12.73 -3.49 -8.46
C ARG A 593 14.12 -2.86 -8.40
N LEU A 594 15.12 -3.58 -7.90
CA LEU A 594 16.50 -3.09 -7.77
C LEU A 594 17.33 -3.24 -9.05
N GLY A 595 16.82 -3.95 -10.06
CA GLY A 595 17.53 -4.15 -11.32
C GLY A 595 16.65 -4.66 -12.46
N ASP A 596 17.30 -5.12 -13.51
CA ASP A 596 16.68 -5.50 -14.79
C ASP A 596 16.21 -6.94 -14.82
N ALA A 597 16.80 -7.81 -14.00
CA ALA A 597 16.44 -9.22 -13.86
C ALA A 597 16.69 -9.71 -12.41
N LEU A 598 15.88 -10.65 -11.94
CA LEU A 598 16.03 -11.32 -10.65
C LEU A 598 16.32 -12.81 -10.82
N VAL A 599 17.46 -13.26 -10.27
CA VAL A 599 17.80 -14.67 -10.12
C VAL A 599 17.62 -15.10 -8.67
N VAL A 600 16.81 -16.11 -8.42
CA VAL A 600 16.64 -16.68 -7.07
C VAL A 600 17.53 -17.91 -6.93
N VAL A 601 18.50 -17.87 -6.03
CA VAL A 601 19.35 -19.03 -5.72
C VAL A 601 18.79 -19.79 -4.52
N ILE A 602 18.56 -21.09 -4.69
CA ILE A 602 17.98 -21.95 -3.66
C ILE A 602 18.89 -23.13 -3.32
N ASN A 603 18.95 -23.47 -2.04
CA ASN A 603 19.66 -24.65 -1.57
C ASN A 603 19.02 -25.94 -2.13
N SER A 604 19.83 -26.92 -2.49
CA SER A 604 19.39 -28.27 -2.81
C SER A 604 18.80 -29.00 -1.60
N ASP A 605 18.14 -30.12 -1.84
CA ASP A 605 17.55 -30.93 -0.76
C ASP A 605 18.63 -31.46 0.19
N GLU A 606 19.81 -31.83 -0.32
CA GLU A 606 20.94 -32.25 0.51
C GLU A 606 21.50 -31.10 1.35
N SER A 607 21.66 -29.91 0.74
CA SER A 607 22.10 -28.70 1.43
C SER A 607 21.16 -28.32 2.57
N VAL A 608 19.84 -28.32 2.34
CA VAL A 608 18.85 -28.02 3.38
C VAL A 608 18.86 -29.07 4.50
N ARG A 609 19.06 -30.37 4.18
CA ARG A 609 19.17 -31.44 5.19
C ARG A 609 20.36 -31.22 6.13
N ARG A 610 21.52 -30.82 5.59
CA ARG A 610 22.71 -30.52 6.40
C ARG A 610 22.50 -29.29 7.28
N LEU A 611 21.87 -28.24 6.75
CA LEU A 611 21.65 -26.98 7.47
C LEU A 611 20.54 -27.04 8.52
N LYS A 612 19.46 -27.80 8.27
CA LYS A 612 18.22 -27.74 9.07
C LYS A 612 17.80 -29.09 9.66
N GLY A 613 18.53 -30.17 9.37
CA GLY A 613 18.27 -31.52 9.88
C GLY A 613 17.55 -32.43 8.87
N PRO A 614 17.51 -33.75 9.15
CA PRO A 614 17.12 -34.78 8.17
C PRO A 614 15.64 -34.72 7.76
N THR A 615 14.79 -34.03 8.51
CA THR A 615 13.35 -33.87 8.23
C THR A 615 13.04 -32.63 7.38
N ARG A 616 14.06 -31.94 6.86
CA ARG A 616 13.96 -30.73 6.03
C ARG A 616 14.81 -30.93 4.77
N PRO A 617 14.40 -30.45 3.59
CA PRO A 617 13.22 -29.65 3.31
C PRO A 617 11.94 -30.50 3.29
N VAL A 618 10.79 -29.84 3.47
CA VAL A 618 9.47 -30.45 3.34
C VAL A 618 9.06 -30.51 1.87
N VAL A 619 9.41 -29.48 1.09
CA VAL A 619 9.14 -29.41 -0.35
C VAL A 619 10.43 -29.71 -1.13
N PRO A 620 10.44 -30.69 -2.04
CA PRO A 620 11.61 -31.01 -2.85
C PRO A 620 12.10 -29.83 -3.68
N GLU A 621 13.40 -29.77 -3.95
CA GLU A 621 14.08 -28.66 -4.64
C GLU A 621 13.47 -28.30 -6.00
N GLN A 622 13.03 -29.30 -6.77
CA GLN A 622 12.42 -29.09 -8.08
C GLN A 622 11.05 -28.41 -7.97
N ASP A 623 10.28 -28.76 -6.93
CA ASP A 623 8.98 -28.15 -6.67
C ASP A 623 9.14 -26.74 -6.12
N ARG A 624 10.13 -26.50 -5.24
CA ARG A 624 10.49 -25.14 -4.78
C ARG A 624 10.90 -24.25 -5.94
N ALA A 625 11.75 -24.77 -6.83
CA ALA A 625 12.18 -24.04 -8.02
C ALA A 625 11.00 -23.72 -8.94
N ARG A 626 10.10 -24.67 -9.18
CA ARG A 626 8.90 -24.46 -10.01
C ARG A 626 7.96 -23.41 -9.44
N VAL A 627 7.73 -23.41 -8.12
CA VAL A 627 6.91 -22.39 -7.45
C VAL A 627 7.54 -21.01 -7.57
N LEU A 628 8.86 -20.91 -7.37
CA LEU A 628 9.57 -19.64 -7.47
C LEU A 628 9.58 -19.08 -8.90
N SER A 629 9.77 -19.93 -9.91
CA SER A 629 9.71 -19.56 -11.33
C SER A 629 8.32 -19.14 -11.80
N ALA A 630 7.26 -19.42 -11.03
CA ALA A 630 5.90 -19.00 -11.35
C ALA A 630 5.59 -17.57 -10.90
N PHE A 631 6.46 -16.93 -10.11
CA PHE A 631 6.29 -15.52 -9.78
C PHE A 631 6.77 -14.63 -10.93
N ASP A 632 5.92 -13.73 -11.40
CA ASP A 632 6.23 -12.77 -12.49
C ASP A 632 7.49 -11.93 -12.22
N CYS A 633 7.88 -11.78 -10.95
CA CYS A 633 9.06 -11.02 -10.55
C CYS A 633 10.36 -11.83 -10.56
N VAL A 634 10.34 -13.13 -10.89
CA VAL A 634 11.51 -14.02 -10.91
C VAL A 634 11.85 -14.38 -12.36
N ASP A 635 13.04 -13.99 -12.83
CA ASP A 635 13.49 -14.22 -14.20
C ASP A 635 14.22 -15.57 -14.34
N ALA A 636 14.84 -16.08 -13.27
CA ALA A 636 15.42 -17.42 -13.21
C ALA A 636 15.56 -17.95 -11.78
N VAL A 637 15.63 -19.28 -11.64
CA VAL A 637 15.93 -19.97 -10.39
C VAL A 637 17.15 -20.87 -10.58
N VAL A 638 18.08 -20.86 -9.63
CA VAL A 638 19.29 -21.69 -9.63
C VAL A 638 19.33 -22.53 -8.36
N ILE A 639 19.56 -23.83 -8.49
CA ILE A 639 19.74 -24.75 -7.36
C ILE A 639 21.24 -24.94 -7.12
N PHE A 640 21.69 -24.90 -5.86
CA PHE A 640 23.08 -25.14 -5.51
C PHE A 640 23.20 -26.09 -4.31
N ASP A 641 24.26 -26.90 -4.30
CA ASP A 641 24.44 -27.98 -3.33
C ASP A 641 25.25 -27.57 -2.09
N GLU A 642 26.02 -26.48 -2.17
CA GLU A 642 26.90 -26.03 -1.11
C GLU A 642 26.13 -25.54 0.14
N ASP A 643 26.80 -25.46 1.28
CA ASP A 643 26.21 -24.97 2.54
C ASP A 643 26.03 -23.44 2.55
N ASP A 644 26.74 -22.74 1.67
CA ASP A 644 26.69 -21.29 1.53
C ASP A 644 26.70 -20.87 0.05
N PRO A 645 26.18 -19.68 -0.28
CA PRO A 645 25.97 -19.29 -1.67
C PRO A 645 27.23 -18.74 -2.38
N ARG A 646 28.43 -18.78 -1.79
CA ARG A 646 29.60 -18.09 -2.36
C ARG A 646 29.97 -18.62 -3.75
N ALA A 647 29.96 -19.93 -3.95
CA ALA A 647 30.29 -20.53 -5.25
C ALA A 647 29.29 -20.13 -6.35
N VAL A 648 27.99 -20.20 -6.04
CA VAL A 648 26.93 -19.81 -6.98
C VAL A 648 26.95 -18.30 -7.27
N LEU A 649 27.31 -17.47 -6.29
CA LEU A 649 27.47 -16.02 -6.48
C LEU A 649 28.72 -15.65 -7.30
N ASP A 650 29.81 -16.41 -7.16
CA ASP A 650 31.03 -16.24 -7.96
C ASP A 650 30.80 -16.57 -9.45
N TRP A 651 29.88 -17.49 -9.70
CA TRP A 651 29.42 -17.87 -11.04
C TRP A 651 28.43 -16.85 -11.63
N ILE A 652 27.35 -16.52 -10.90
CA ILE A 652 26.27 -15.62 -11.39
C ILE A 652 26.77 -14.18 -11.49
N ARG A 653 27.67 -13.75 -10.59
CA ARG A 653 28.23 -12.39 -10.51
C ARG A 653 27.17 -11.29 -10.51
N PRO A 654 26.19 -11.32 -9.59
CA PRO A 654 25.13 -10.32 -9.56
C PRO A 654 25.67 -8.94 -9.21
N GLN A 655 25.12 -7.90 -9.84
CA GLN A 655 25.42 -6.51 -9.47
C GLN A 655 24.74 -6.13 -8.14
N VAL A 656 23.65 -6.80 -7.77
CA VAL A 656 22.96 -6.60 -6.48
C VAL A 656 22.64 -7.94 -5.83
N TRP A 657 23.14 -8.17 -4.61
CA TRP A 657 22.75 -9.30 -3.76
C TRP A 657 21.77 -8.84 -2.68
N VAL A 658 20.59 -9.42 -2.65
CA VAL A 658 19.50 -9.01 -1.75
C VAL A 658 19.35 -10.01 -0.62
N LYS A 659 19.24 -9.50 0.61
CA LYS A 659 18.91 -10.31 1.79
C LYS A 659 17.74 -9.70 2.55
N GLY A 660 16.82 -10.57 2.97
CA GLY A 660 15.71 -10.20 3.85
C GLY A 660 16.11 -10.33 5.32
N GLY A 661 15.77 -9.31 6.12
CA GLY A 661 15.86 -9.34 7.58
C GLY A 661 16.85 -8.35 8.21
N ASP A 662 16.70 -8.17 9.52
CA ASP A 662 17.63 -7.38 10.34
C ASP A 662 18.84 -8.22 10.74
N TYR A 663 19.84 -8.23 9.88
CA TYR A 663 21.19 -8.68 10.23
C TYR A 663 21.80 -7.56 11.06
N GLY A 664 21.81 -7.71 12.38
CA GLY A 664 22.22 -6.70 13.37
C GLY A 664 23.70 -6.31 13.30
N GLY A 665 24.15 -5.77 12.17
CA GLY A 665 25.50 -5.24 11.96
C GLY A 665 26.59 -6.28 11.67
N THR A 666 26.27 -7.59 11.61
CA THR A 666 27.26 -8.61 11.27
C THR A 666 27.45 -8.70 9.74
N PRO A 667 28.67 -8.56 9.20
CA PRO A 667 28.91 -8.69 7.77
C PRO A 667 28.59 -10.12 7.32
N LEU A 668 27.83 -10.22 6.23
CA LEU A 668 27.45 -11.51 5.65
C LEU A 668 28.69 -12.18 5.02
N PRO A 669 28.94 -13.48 5.25
CA PRO A 669 30.12 -14.18 4.71
C PRO A 669 30.28 -14.09 3.19
N GLU A 670 29.17 -13.90 2.48
CA GLU A 670 29.14 -13.76 1.02
C GLU A 670 29.38 -12.34 0.50
N THR A 671 29.48 -11.34 1.38
CA THR A 671 29.71 -9.92 1.01
C THR A 671 30.98 -9.77 0.18
N ASP A 672 32.09 -10.36 0.64
CA ASP A 672 33.40 -10.28 -0.03
C ASP A 672 33.38 -10.81 -1.47
N VAL A 673 32.57 -11.85 -1.74
CA VAL A 673 32.46 -12.44 -3.09
C VAL A 673 31.69 -11.50 -4.02
N VAL A 674 30.58 -10.96 -3.54
CA VAL A 674 29.76 -10.01 -4.32
C VAL A 674 30.56 -8.74 -4.63
N GLU A 675 31.26 -8.20 -3.64
CA GLU A 675 32.07 -6.98 -3.79
C GLU A 675 33.28 -7.18 -4.72
N ARG A 676 33.93 -8.35 -4.69
CA ARG A 676 35.04 -8.69 -5.61
C ARG A 676 34.63 -8.60 -7.09
N HIS A 677 33.38 -8.92 -7.40
CA HIS A 677 32.82 -8.82 -8.75
C HIS A 677 32.23 -7.44 -9.07
N GLY A 678 32.40 -6.46 -8.18
CA GLY A 678 31.83 -5.12 -8.32
C GLY A 678 30.34 -5.04 -8.02
N GLY A 679 29.75 -6.08 -7.44
CA GLY A 679 28.38 -6.09 -6.95
C GLY A 679 28.26 -5.47 -5.56
N ARG A 680 27.02 -5.27 -5.08
CA ARG A 680 26.72 -4.72 -3.75
C ARG A 680 25.63 -5.50 -3.03
N VAL A 681 25.64 -5.46 -1.70
CA VAL A 681 24.60 -6.10 -0.86
C VAL A 681 23.54 -5.08 -0.47
N VAL A 682 22.25 -5.45 -0.61
CA VAL A 682 21.10 -4.62 -0.20
C VAL A 682 20.23 -5.38 0.79
N LEU A 683 19.91 -4.73 1.90
CA LEU A 683 19.03 -5.28 2.92
C LEU A 683 17.59 -4.79 2.70
N LEU A 684 16.65 -5.74 2.72
CA LEU A 684 15.22 -5.49 2.74
C LEU A 684 14.68 -5.55 4.17
N PRO A 685 13.71 -4.70 4.54
CA PRO A 685 13.10 -4.72 5.86
C PRO A 685 12.51 -6.09 6.19
N TYR A 686 12.64 -6.51 7.44
CA TYR A 686 11.99 -7.72 7.94
C TYR A 686 10.47 -7.51 7.97
N LEU A 687 9.72 -8.39 7.28
CA LEU A 687 8.27 -8.49 7.45
C LEU A 687 8.01 -9.48 8.59
N ASP A 688 7.53 -8.97 9.72
CA ASP A 688 7.38 -9.73 10.96
C ASP A 688 6.53 -11.01 10.84
N GLY A 689 6.97 -12.05 11.58
CA GLY A 689 6.05 -13.05 12.17
C GLY A 689 5.94 -14.43 11.53
N ARG A 690 6.72 -14.81 10.51
CA ARG A 690 6.54 -16.13 9.84
C ARG A 690 7.87 -16.76 9.40
N SER A 691 8.59 -17.44 10.31
CA SER A 691 9.66 -18.36 9.90
C SER A 691 9.10 -19.76 9.65
N THR A 692 9.62 -20.48 8.65
CA THR A 692 9.20 -21.86 8.38
C THR A 692 9.40 -22.77 9.60
N THR A 693 10.37 -22.47 10.47
CA THR A 693 10.59 -23.16 11.74
C THR A 693 9.44 -22.92 12.73
N ALA A 694 8.92 -21.70 12.83
CA ALA A 694 7.75 -21.38 13.67
C ALA A 694 6.44 -21.95 13.09
N ILE A 695 6.35 -22.13 11.77
CA ILE A 695 5.23 -22.81 11.11
C ILE A 695 5.23 -24.30 11.45
N LEU A 696 6.36 -25.00 11.29
CA LEU A 696 6.43 -26.44 11.58
C LEU A 696 6.37 -26.77 13.08
N ALA A 697 6.91 -25.91 13.96
CA ALA A 697 6.81 -26.11 15.41
C ALA A 697 5.34 -26.07 15.91
N ARG A 698 4.49 -25.23 15.29
CA ARG A 698 3.06 -25.19 15.60
C ARG A 698 2.30 -26.42 15.11
N SER A 699 2.71 -27.00 13.98
CA SER A 699 2.13 -28.26 13.47
C SER A 699 2.57 -29.50 14.27
N ALA A 700 3.81 -29.55 14.76
CA ALA A 700 4.31 -30.66 15.58
C ALA A 700 3.69 -30.70 16.99
N ALA A 701 3.40 -29.52 17.58
CA ALA A 701 2.75 -29.43 18.88
C ALA A 701 1.27 -29.90 18.85
N GLY A 702 0.62 -29.92 17.69
CA GLY A 702 -0.75 -30.42 17.51
C GLY A 702 -0.87 -31.95 17.44
N SER A 703 0.24 -32.67 17.23
CA SER A 703 0.23 -34.11 16.96
C SER A 703 0.63 -34.98 18.17
N GLY A 704 0.85 -34.38 19.35
CA GLY A 704 1.35 -35.06 20.56
C GLY A 704 0.29 -35.52 21.57
N ALA A 705 -0.99 -35.29 21.33
CA ALA A 705 -2.08 -35.66 22.25
C ALA A 705 -2.99 -36.72 21.61
N GLY A 706 -2.51 -37.96 21.52
CA GLY A 706 -3.30 -39.01 20.87
C GLY A 706 -2.71 -40.41 20.85
N SER A 707 -2.01 -40.85 21.89
CA SER A 707 -1.76 -42.28 22.10
C SER A 707 -1.38 -42.57 23.56
N GLY A 708 -2.34 -43.11 24.31
CA GLY A 708 -2.11 -43.59 25.68
C GLY A 708 -3.42 -43.87 26.39
N GLY A 709 -3.97 -45.07 26.22
CA GLY A 709 -5.18 -45.49 26.94
C GLY A 709 -5.86 -46.74 26.40
N SER A 710 -5.11 -47.86 26.29
CA SER A 710 -5.71 -49.18 26.34
C SER A 710 -5.01 -49.94 27.47
N ASP A 711 -5.70 -50.13 28.60
CA ASP A 711 -5.63 -51.33 29.43
C ASP A 711 -6.56 -51.24 30.65
N GLY A 712 -7.38 -52.28 30.83
CA GLY A 712 -7.93 -52.72 32.11
C GLY A 712 -9.24 -52.08 32.57
N PHE A 713 -10.35 -52.81 32.51
CA PHE A 713 -10.81 -53.64 33.64
C PHE A 713 -12.06 -54.43 33.25
N GLY A 714 -11.98 -55.75 33.44
CA GLY A 714 -13.06 -56.69 33.18
C GLY A 714 -14.11 -56.74 34.30
N ASP A 715 -15.24 -57.33 33.90
CA ASP A 715 -16.39 -57.71 34.72
C ASP A 715 -16.04 -58.46 36.01
N GLY A 716 -16.83 -58.17 37.04
CA GLY A 716 -16.79 -58.80 38.36
C GLY A 716 -18.11 -58.65 39.13
N ALA A 717 -19.17 -59.23 38.58
CA ALA A 717 -20.30 -59.91 39.25
C ALA A 717 -21.26 -59.20 40.24
N SER A 718 -22.54 -59.55 40.04
CA SER A 718 -23.66 -59.73 40.99
C SER A 718 -24.47 -58.51 41.45
N ALA A 719 -25.62 -58.27 40.81
CA ALA A 719 -26.98 -58.55 41.34
C ALA A 719 -28.03 -58.07 40.33
#